data_AF-A0A0W0SFQ2-F1
#
_entry.id   AF-A0A0W0SFQ2-F1
#
_cell.length_a   1.000
_cell.length_b   1.000
_cell.length_c   1.000
_cell.angle_alpha   90.00
_cell.angle_beta   90.00
_cell.angle_gamma   90.00
#
_symmetry.space_group_name_H-M   'P 1'
#
loop_
_entity.id
_entity.type
_entity.pdbx_description
1 polymer ?
#
loop_
_entity_poly.entity_id
_entity_poly.type
_entity_poly.pdbx_seq_one_letter_code
_entity_poly.pdbx_strand_id
1 'polypeptide(L)'
;MIRTEDVFKSDFKGPIVLHMIDQEGYGDVSLAMKIAKFLMNKYPDAPIYVLGKKESIQKVHQIEPNLLEQCPQIQMVDSSNQHKVDQVCHNAKLAVETAIFDNSLKHYYKNNNCPKIFVGEYGLYKQTEYESPIICLSGNVGVGDGYPGILIEDDLKKFSHLDPTKKREARSKILSELDPPLKKQVFGKSPEDSSFLSKNNFAFSYYNFPKSYKRAATVFAASNEQGKHANYFISASSKNGKDKMVFSMLEEPDFLDKLKKLGYGKLVFFTGDSENPHKEIILDETNPNGREFRAFQRDRFIHDTTLDLMRLSDLCGVAGDQSLTEAHSLGAVPIPEEWYCQLSIIGQIAKTYYNHNVMGGVFNNTWGHHTSIDQWADAGKELRVRRSEVETVLTKFQEEANLYNALDYRLNLELDGPHQKKVEQYNQQFIKALAEHQKTLKKDKADAFNIATEIAAYYAKWQPGEMLTMGKIVDTMRANEGKRLAHIDTIHYVMVQKKYHDLVSSERSGSFIKRNITHKPSHNEQLFKHLQSIHQQHFFSGASNVQAKNSMLKERLSDICHPLTDEELERALKYLANLEILELGQQVGFASQNKDKTLSEAYHLIEKIIPCEQEKPIGENKKFAIFFQTNYATDEVYRVTLSKEQIQAFAEKQKVLEASEAFNC
;
A
#
# COMPACT_ATOMS: atom_id res chain seq x y z
N MET A 1 3.18 1.92 0.01
CA MET A 1 3.96 2.88 0.82
C MET A 1 4.01 4.09 -0.07
N ILE A 2 3.27 5.15 0.23
CA ILE A 2 3.56 6.44 -0.40
C ILE A 2 5.05 6.65 -0.10
N ARG A 3 5.88 6.73 -1.14
CA ARG A 3 7.32 6.89 -0.93
C ARG A 3 7.45 8.19 -0.14
N THR A 4 8.26 8.19 0.92
CA THR A 4 8.56 9.38 1.75
C THR A 4 9.09 10.57 0.94
N GLU A 5 9.46 10.33 -0.32
CA GLU A 5 9.91 11.33 -1.29
C GLU A 5 8.76 12.01 -2.05
N ASP A 6 7.56 11.40 -2.04
CA ASP A 6 6.35 11.85 -2.72
C ASP A 6 5.30 12.43 -1.75
N VAL A 7 5.53 12.36 -0.43
CA VAL A 7 4.67 12.97 0.60
C VAL A 7 5.18 14.36 0.96
N PHE A 8 4.30 15.34 0.81
CA PHE A 8 4.48 16.72 1.26
C PHE A 8 4.92 16.79 2.73
N LYS A 9 5.93 17.63 3.03
CA LYS A 9 6.19 18.09 4.40
C LYS A 9 5.34 19.34 4.63
N SER A 10 4.22 19.18 5.31
CA SER A 10 3.44 20.32 5.78
C SER A 10 4.14 21.08 6.90
N ASP A 11 3.96 22.40 6.92
CA ASP A 11 4.36 23.25 8.04
C ASP A 11 3.34 23.22 9.19
N PHE A 12 2.30 22.38 9.09
CA PHE A 12 1.32 22.19 10.15
C PHE A 12 1.97 21.54 11.39
N LYS A 13 1.96 22.28 12.51
CA LYS A 13 2.53 21.87 13.81
C LYS A 13 1.50 21.83 14.93
N GLY A 14 0.23 22.08 14.60
CA GLY A 14 -0.83 22.21 15.57
C GLY A 14 -1.25 20.87 16.18
N PRO A 15 -1.73 20.83 17.44
CA PRO A 15 -2.30 19.60 18.00
C PRO A 15 -3.43 19.02 17.16
N ILE A 16 -3.35 17.73 16.86
CA ILE A 16 -4.40 16.97 16.21
C ILE A 16 -5.07 16.11 17.27
N VAL A 17 -6.40 16.07 17.29
CA VAL A 17 -7.15 15.22 18.21
C VAL A 17 -8.01 14.25 17.41
N LEU A 18 -7.83 12.95 17.65
CA LEU A 18 -8.56 11.87 17.02
C LEU A 18 -9.46 11.17 18.04
N HIS A 19 -10.76 11.18 17.80
CA HIS A 19 -11.76 10.45 18.57
C HIS A 19 -11.90 9.04 18.01
N MET A 20 -11.35 8.05 18.75
CA MET A 20 -11.45 6.63 18.43
C MET A 20 -12.73 6.06 19.02
N ILE A 21 -13.74 5.88 18.17
CA ILE A 21 -15.00 5.26 18.53
C ILE A 21 -14.90 3.75 18.28
N ASP A 22 -15.18 2.93 19.29
CA ASP A 22 -15.00 1.47 19.28
C ASP A 22 -16.32 0.76 19.62
N GLN A 23 -16.84 -0.07 18.70
CA GLN A 23 -18.00 -0.95 18.88
C GLN A 23 -17.65 -2.33 19.44
N GLU A 24 -16.62 -2.40 20.28
CA GLU A 24 -16.11 -3.62 20.89
C GLU A 24 -15.36 -4.54 19.90
N GLY A 25 -15.18 -4.13 18.63
CA GLY A 25 -14.34 -4.78 17.63
C GLY A 25 -12.86 -4.34 17.68
N TYR A 26 -12.00 -5.00 16.91
CA TYR A 26 -10.63 -4.52 16.65
C TYR A 26 -10.55 -3.68 15.37
N GLY A 27 -11.53 -3.80 14.45
CA GLY A 27 -11.57 -3.07 13.17
C GLY A 27 -11.58 -1.55 13.37
N ASP A 28 -12.49 -1.04 14.21
CA ASP A 28 -12.64 0.40 14.48
C ASP A 28 -11.38 0.99 15.12
N VAL A 29 -10.78 0.23 16.05
CA VAL A 29 -9.51 0.58 16.70
C VAL A 29 -8.38 0.60 15.67
N SER A 30 -8.34 -0.38 14.78
CA SER A 30 -7.37 -0.47 13.69
C SER A 30 -7.51 0.70 12.71
N LEU A 31 -8.73 1.09 12.33
CA LEU A 31 -8.99 2.28 11.51
C LEU A 31 -8.47 3.56 12.18
N ALA A 32 -8.77 3.76 13.46
CA ALA A 32 -8.29 4.91 14.21
C ALA A 32 -6.76 4.99 14.22
N MET A 33 -6.07 3.87 14.43
CA MET A 33 -4.61 3.81 14.41
C MET A 33 -4.03 4.09 13.02
N LYS A 34 -4.68 3.61 11.96
CA LYS A 34 -4.25 3.89 10.58
C LYS A 34 -4.36 5.36 10.23
N ILE A 35 -5.47 6.00 10.61
CA ILE A 35 -5.65 7.45 10.44
C ILE A 35 -4.63 8.22 11.28
N ALA A 36 -4.37 7.81 12.53
CA ALA A 36 -3.34 8.43 13.38
C ALA A 36 -1.94 8.35 12.74
N LYS A 37 -1.53 7.18 12.23
CA LYS A 37 -0.24 7.00 11.55
C LYS A 37 -0.15 7.80 10.25
N PHE A 38 -1.22 7.85 9.47
CA PHE A 38 -1.26 8.69 8.28
C PHE A 38 -1.04 10.17 8.62
N LEU A 39 -1.74 10.66 9.64
CA LEU A 39 -1.59 12.04 10.12
C LEU A 39 -0.19 12.29 10.68
N MET A 40 0.42 11.32 11.38
CA MET A 40 1.79 11.42 11.88
C MET A 40 2.79 11.53 10.72
N ASN A 41 2.64 10.70 9.68
CA ASN A 41 3.52 10.73 8.53
C ASN A 41 3.38 12.03 7.71
N LYS A 42 2.15 12.53 7.58
CA LYS A 42 1.85 13.79 6.87
C LYS A 42 2.30 15.02 7.67
N TYR A 43 2.16 14.98 8.99
CA TYR A 43 2.44 16.07 9.92
C TYR A 43 3.43 15.64 11.00
N PRO A 44 4.70 15.40 10.65
CA PRO A 44 5.70 14.83 11.57
C PRO A 44 6.11 15.74 12.73
N ASP A 45 5.65 17.00 12.75
CA ASP A 45 5.92 17.94 13.86
C ASP A 45 4.66 18.17 14.73
N ALA A 46 3.51 17.58 14.39
CA ALA A 46 2.25 17.78 15.08
C ALA A 46 2.01 16.70 16.16
N PRO A 47 1.67 17.08 17.42
CA PRO A 47 1.26 16.09 18.41
C PRO A 47 -0.14 15.55 18.08
N ILE A 48 -0.32 14.24 18.18
CA ILE A 48 -1.58 13.54 17.88
C ILE A 48 -2.12 12.92 19.16
N TYR A 49 -3.27 13.41 19.63
CA TYR A 49 -3.97 12.86 20.79
C TYR A 49 -5.09 11.93 20.34
N VAL A 50 -4.98 10.65 20.65
CA VAL A 50 -6.04 9.68 20.38
C VAL A 50 -6.87 9.47 21.63
N LEU A 51 -8.11 9.91 21.59
CA LEU A 51 -9.09 9.75 22.66
C LEU A 51 -9.81 8.41 22.51
N GLY A 52 -9.80 7.58 23.54
CA GLY A 52 -10.49 6.29 23.53
C GLY A 52 -10.78 5.77 24.93
N LYS A 53 -11.71 4.81 25.05
CA LYS A 53 -11.98 4.13 26.32
C LYS A 53 -10.77 3.27 26.71
N LYS A 54 -10.61 3.00 28.01
CA LYS A 54 -9.54 2.14 28.54
C LYS A 54 -9.43 0.78 27.82
N GLU A 55 -10.56 0.13 27.54
CA GLU A 55 -10.61 -1.14 26.82
C GLU A 55 -10.10 -1.02 25.37
N SER A 56 -10.48 0.07 24.68
CA SER A 56 -10.00 0.36 23.32
C SER A 56 -8.50 0.64 23.30
N ILE A 57 -7.99 1.36 24.30
CA ILE A 57 -6.54 1.59 24.47
C ILE A 57 -5.81 0.26 24.69
N GLN A 58 -6.37 -0.67 25.46
CA GLN A 58 -5.79 -2.01 25.63
C GLN A 58 -5.73 -2.77 24.29
N LYS A 59 -6.77 -2.68 23.46
CA LYS A 59 -6.76 -3.27 22.11
C LYS A 59 -5.67 -2.68 21.22
N VAL A 60 -5.38 -1.38 21.33
CA VAL A 60 -4.25 -0.77 20.61
C VAL A 60 -2.93 -1.42 21.01
N HIS A 61 -2.69 -1.63 22.31
CA HIS A 61 -1.47 -2.30 22.78
C HIS A 61 -1.41 -3.77 22.37
N GLN A 62 -2.55 -4.41 22.16
CA GLN A 62 -2.62 -5.78 21.63
C GLN A 62 -2.31 -5.82 20.14
N ILE A 63 -2.89 -4.90 19.35
CA ILE A 63 -2.63 -4.79 17.91
C ILE A 63 -1.18 -4.41 17.65
N GLU A 64 -0.64 -3.47 18.44
CA GLU A 64 0.67 -2.89 18.23
C GLU A 64 1.35 -2.51 19.56
N PRO A 65 2.01 -3.49 20.23
CA PRO A 65 2.57 -3.31 21.56
C PRO A 65 3.57 -2.16 21.69
N ASN A 66 4.32 -1.88 20.62
CA ASN A 66 5.39 -0.89 20.60
C ASN A 66 4.98 0.42 19.90
N LEU A 67 3.68 0.66 19.68
CA LEU A 67 3.21 1.84 18.94
C LEU A 67 3.78 3.14 19.51
N LEU A 68 3.76 3.33 20.83
CA LEU A 68 4.21 4.58 21.46
C LEU A 68 5.73 4.78 21.38
N GLU A 69 6.50 3.69 21.31
CA GLU A 69 7.95 3.74 21.12
C GLU A 69 8.30 4.07 19.66
N GLN A 70 7.56 3.48 18.71
CA GLN A 70 7.72 3.69 17.28
C GLN A 70 7.15 5.04 16.81
N CYS A 71 6.14 5.54 17.49
CA CYS A 71 5.35 6.72 17.12
C CYS A 71 5.15 7.65 18.33
N PRO A 72 6.23 8.30 18.84
CA PRO A 72 6.18 9.09 20.08
C PRO A 72 5.27 10.33 20.01
N GLN A 73 4.86 10.72 18.79
CA GLN A 73 3.94 11.83 18.54
C GLN A 73 2.48 11.47 18.83
N ILE A 74 2.16 10.17 18.81
CA ILE A 74 0.85 9.64 19.12
C ILE A 74 0.74 9.46 20.64
N GLN A 75 -0.25 10.09 21.25
CA GLN A 75 -0.52 10.02 22.68
C GLN A 75 -1.93 9.51 22.92
N MET A 76 -2.05 8.36 23.59
CA MET A 76 -3.34 7.83 24.00
C MET A 76 -3.87 8.60 25.21
N VAL A 77 -5.15 8.96 25.16
CA VAL A 77 -5.86 9.68 26.23
C VAL A 77 -7.12 8.91 26.56
N ASP A 78 -7.25 8.50 27.82
CA ASP A 78 -8.46 7.85 28.32
C ASP A 78 -9.62 8.86 28.32
N SER A 79 -10.68 8.54 27.59
CA SER A 79 -11.87 9.39 27.48
C SER A 79 -12.63 9.57 28.79
N SER A 80 -12.37 8.74 29.81
CA SER A 80 -12.91 8.95 31.16
C SER A 80 -12.25 10.12 31.92
N ASN A 81 -11.07 10.60 31.47
CA ASN A 81 -10.40 11.75 32.05
C ASN A 81 -10.88 13.06 31.43
N GLN A 82 -12.06 13.52 31.87
CA GLN A 82 -12.72 14.70 31.30
C GLN A 82 -11.84 15.95 31.27
N HIS A 83 -11.09 16.23 32.33
CA HIS A 83 -10.20 17.40 32.39
C HIS A 83 -9.14 17.36 31.28
N LYS A 84 -8.51 16.20 31.06
CA LYS A 84 -7.51 16.04 30.00
C LYS A 84 -8.14 16.12 28.61
N VAL A 85 -9.34 15.53 28.43
CA VAL A 85 -10.10 15.61 27.18
C VAL A 85 -10.43 17.06 26.82
N ASP A 86 -11.01 17.82 27.75
CA ASP A 86 -11.37 19.23 27.53
C ASP A 86 -10.13 20.07 27.18
N GLN A 87 -9.01 19.84 27.86
CA GLN A 87 -7.75 20.53 27.61
C GLN A 87 -7.21 20.28 26.19
N VAL A 88 -7.19 19.03 25.71
CA VAL A 88 -6.68 18.72 24.38
C VAL A 88 -7.64 19.18 23.28
N CYS A 89 -8.94 19.01 23.47
CA CYS A 89 -9.97 19.44 22.52
C CYS A 89 -9.99 20.96 22.33
N HIS A 90 -9.80 21.74 23.42
CA HIS A 90 -9.73 23.19 23.35
C HIS A 90 -8.55 23.69 22.50
N ASN A 91 -7.41 23.00 22.58
CA ASN A 91 -6.17 23.39 21.90
C ASN A 91 -6.02 22.80 20.48
N ALA A 92 -6.95 21.96 20.05
CA ALA A 92 -6.89 21.29 18.75
C ALA A 92 -6.84 22.28 17.60
N LYS A 93 -6.00 21.97 16.61
CA LYS A 93 -5.89 22.64 15.31
C LYS A 93 -6.42 21.78 14.17
N LEU A 94 -6.68 20.50 14.43
CA LEU A 94 -7.44 19.59 13.58
C LEU A 94 -8.16 18.59 14.50
N ALA A 95 -9.43 18.34 14.25
CA ALA A 95 -10.21 17.34 14.97
C ALA A 95 -10.69 16.25 14.00
N VAL A 96 -10.50 15.00 14.37
CA VAL A 96 -10.92 13.83 13.59
C VAL A 96 -11.79 12.92 14.46
N GLU A 97 -12.86 12.37 13.91
CA GLU A 97 -13.66 11.31 14.54
C GLU A 97 -13.73 10.13 13.59
N THR A 98 -13.53 8.91 14.09
CA THR A 98 -13.43 7.70 13.26
C THR A 98 -14.56 6.71 13.54
N ALA A 99 -14.77 5.80 12.58
CA ALA A 99 -15.70 4.68 12.63
C ALA A 99 -17.18 5.08 12.60
N ILE A 100 -17.71 5.66 13.68
CA ILE A 100 -19.15 5.82 13.88
C ILE A 100 -19.47 7.19 14.43
N PHE A 101 -20.60 7.72 13.94
CA PHE A 101 -21.18 8.95 14.42
C PHE A 101 -21.60 8.81 15.88
N ASP A 102 -20.80 9.39 16.79
CA ASP A 102 -21.17 9.56 18.19
C ASP A 102 -21.38 11.05 18.56
N ASN A 103 -21.22 11.94 17.58
CA ASN A 103 -21.37 13.39 17.69
C ASN A 103 -20.31 14.08 18.57
N SER A 104 -19.18 13.43 18.84
CA SER A 104 -18.03 13.99 19.57
C SER A 104 -17.51 15.27 18.95
N LEU A 105 -17.46 15.35 17.60
CA LEU A 105 -17.01 16.57 16.92
C LEU A 105 -17.89 17.80 17.23
N LYS A 106 -19.22 17.63 17.34
CA LYS A 106 -20.11 18.75 17.73
C LYS A 106 -20.04 19.03 19.22
N HIS A 107 -19.90 17.98 20.05
CA HIS A 107 -19.89 18.12 21.50
C HIS A 107 -18.64 18.85 22.01
N TYR A 108 -17.46 18.37 21.67
CA TYR A 108 -16.20 18.86 22.24
C TYR A 108 -15.64 20.13 21.55
N TYR A 109 -16.08 20.44 20.33
CA TYR A 109 -15.51 21.53 19.54
C TYR A 109 -16.52 22.61 19.14
N LYS A 110 -17.65 22.72 19.85
CA LYS A 110 -18.68 23.74 19.58
C LYS A 110 -18.12 25.16 19.49
N ASN A 111 -17.10 25.47 20.28
CA ASN A 111 -16.46 26.79 20.35
C ASN A 111 -15.04 26.82 19.73
N ASN A 112 -14.62 25.77 19.02
CA ASN A 112 -13.30 25.70 18.38
C ASN A 112 -13.47 25.76 16.85
N ASN A 113 -12.77 26.70 16.19
CA ASN A 113 -12.83 26.91 14.74
C ASN A 113 -11.87 26.01 13.95
N CYS A 114 -11.21 25.03 14.57
CA CYS A 114 -10.37 24.09 13.86
C CYS A 114 -11.19 23.31 12.81
N PRO A 115 -10.55 22.89 11.69
CA PRO A 115 -11.13 21.93 10.77
C PRO A 115 -11.55 20.65 11.50
N LYS A 116 -12.67 20.07 11.08
CA LYS A 116 -13.28 18.88 11.67
C LYS A 116 -13.56 17.89 10.56
N ILE A 117 -13.03 16.67 10.71
CA ILE A 117 -13.17 15.61 9.72
C ILE A 117 -13.77 14.40 10.41
N PHE A 118 -14.89 13.93 9.91
CA PHE A 118 -15.41 12.62 10.25
C PHE A 118 -14.91 11.61 9.23
N VAL A 119 -14.34 10.51 9.70
CA VAL A 119 -13.89 9.37 8.88
C VAL A 119 -14.70 8.15 9.27
N GLY A 120 -15.85 7.96 8.63
CA GLY A 120 -16.80 6.91 8.97
C GLY A 120 -16.56 5.60 8.24
N GLU A 121 -16.88 4.49 8.88
CA GLU A 121 -16.93 3.14 8.28
C GLU A 121 -18.22 2.89 7.51
N TYR A 122 -19.29 3.59 7.89
CA TYR A 122 -20.63 3.40 7.34
C TYR A 122 -21.20 4.75 6.93
N GLY A 123 -21.36 4.97 5.63
CA GLY A 123 -22.02 6.17 5.10
C GLY A 123 -23.42 6.37 5.68
N LEU A 124 -23.69 7.63 6.03
CA LEU A 124 -24.95 8.22 6.48
C LEU A 124 -25.90 7.28 7.24
N TYR A 125 -25.78 7.29 8.57
CA TYR A 125 -26.98 7.19 9.40
C TYR A 125 -27.88 8.37 9.02
N LYS A 126 -28.85 8.13 8.14
CA LYS A 126 -29.80 9.11 7.59
C LYS A 126 -30.57 9.96 8.63
N GLN A 127 -30.32 9.80 9.92
CA GLN A 127 -31.02 10.53 10.97
C GLN A 127 -30.35 11.86 11.35
N THR A 128 -29.05 12.05 11.10
CA THR A 128 -28.37 13.34 11.36
C THR A 128 -27.17 13.50 10.44
N GLU A 129 -27.30 14.36 9.41
CA GLU A 129 -26.12 14.84 8.68
C GLU A 129 -25.23 15.66 9.60
N TYR A 130 -23.93 15.55 9.41
CA TYR A 130 -23.01 16.55 9.92
C TYR A 130 -23.34 17.88 9.26
N GLU A 131 -23.78 18.83 10.08
CA GLU A 131 -23.89 20.21 9.61
C GLU A 131 -22.48 20.71 9.35
N SER A 132 -22.30 21.35 8.19
CA SER A 132 -21.07 22.10 7.87
C SER A 132 -20.63 22.92 9.09
N PRO A 133 -19.34 22.89 9.48
CA PRO A 133 -18.16 22.66 8.64
C PRO A 133 -17.54 21.25 8.73
N ILE A 134 -18.25 20.25 9.27
CA ILE A 134 -17.67 18.91 9.46
C ILE A 134 -17.63 18.16 8.12
N ILE A 135 -16.44 17.72 7.72
CA ILE A 135 -16.21 17.03 6.46
C ILE A 135 -16.38 15.52 6.67
N CYS A 136 -17.33 14.91 5.98
CA CYS A 136 -17.58 13.47 6.08
C CYS A 136 -16.84 12.69 5.01
N LEU A 137 -15.76 12.01 5.38
CA LEU A 137 -15.12 11.01 4.53
C LEU A 137 -15.67 9.64 4.93
N SER A 138 -16.44 9.01 4.04
CA SER A 138 -16.90 7.64 4.24
C SER A 138 -15.89 6.70 3.62
N GLY A 139 -15.47 5.69 4.41
CA GLY A 139 -14.74 4.50 4.00
C GLY A 139 -15.43 3.71 2.90
N ASN A 140 -16.72 3.94 2.66
CA ASN A 140 -17.44 3.39 1.53
C ASN A 140 -17.76 4.44 0.49
N VAL A 141 -17.81 4.03 -0.78
CA VAL A 141 -17.94 4.97 -1.89
C VAL A 141 -19.30 5.62 -1.93
N GLY A 142 -19.34 6.91 -1.61
CA GLY A 142 -20.49 7.78 -1.82
C GLY A 142 -20.39 8.48 -3.17
N VAL A 143 -21.52 8.80 -3.78
CA VAL A 143 -21.57 9.70 -4.95
C VAL A 143 -21.63 11.15 -4.47
N GLY A 144 -20.63 11.96 -4.81
CA GLY A 144 -20.57 13.42 -4.57
C GLY A 144 -19.17 13.92 -4.21
N ASP A 145 -18.92 15.23 -4.37
CA ASP A 145 -17.61 15.92 -4.22
C ASP A 145 -16.99 15.85 -2.80
N GLY A 146 -17.55 15.04 -1.88
CA GLY A 146 -17.15 14.97 -0.47
C GLY A 146 -16.94 13.57 0.10
N TYR A 147 -17.10 12.47 -0.66
CA TYR A 147 -17.11 11.10 -0.11
C TYR A 147 -16.11 10.15 -0.80
N PRO A 148 -14.79 10.30 -0.60
CA PRO A 148 -13.85 9.84 -1.61
C PRO A 148 -13.10 8.53 -1.26
N GLY A 149 -13.72 7.59 -0.53
CA GLY A 149 -13.41 6.16 -0.71
C GLY A 149 -12.91 5.36 0.49
N ILE A 150 -12.26 4.24 0.20
CA ILE A 150 -11.85 3.12 1.06
C ILE A 150 -10.41 3.30 1.53
N LEU A 151 -10.21 3.14 2.84
CA LEU A 151 -8.88 3.06 3.43
C LEU A 151 -8.19 1.77 3.00
N ILE A 152 -7.20 1.87 2.12
CA ILE A 152 -6.45 0.68 1.67
C ILE A 152 -5.04 0.84 2.17
N GLU A 153 -4.61 -0.06 3.05
CA GLU A 153 -3.22 -0.05 3.52
C GLU A 153 -2.23 -0.23 2.38
N ASP A 154 -1.07 0.36 2.58
CA ASP A 154 -0.03 0.41 1.58
C ASP A 154 0.57 -0.95 1.25
N ASP A 155 0.60 -1.86 2.22
CA ASP A 155 1.06 -3.23 2.02
C ASP A 155 -0.01 -4.09 1.36
N LEU A 156 -1.29 -3.71 1.43
CA LEU A 156 -2.31 -4.32 0.58
C LEU A 156 -2.21 -3.91 -0.86
N LYS A 157 -1.94 -2.63 -1.16
CA LYS A 157 -1.76 -2.22 -2.54
C LYS A 157 -0.66 -3.07 -3.14
N LYS A 158 0.46 -3.21 -2.41
CA LYS A 158 1.53 -4.12 -2.81
C LYS A 158 1.02 -5.56 -2.92
N PHE A 159 0.29 -6.07 -1.93
CA PHE A 159 -0.24 -7.44 -1.91
C PHE A 159 -1.19 -7.71 -3.08
N SER A 160 -2.14 -6.82 -3.37
CA SER A 160 -3.12 -6.93 -4.45
C SER A 160 -2.42 -6.90 -5.81
N HIS A 161 -1.34 -6.13 -5.93
CA HIS A 161 -0.47 -6.09 -7.10
C HIS A 161 0.56 -7.24 -7.17
N LEU A 162 0.69 -8.09 -6.14
CA LEU A 162 1.54 -9.28 -6.22
C LEU A 162 1.01 -10.23 -7.29
N ASP A 163 1.94 -10.87 -8.00
CA ASP A 163 1.61 -11.98 -8.87
C ASP A 163 0.99 -13.15 -8.07
N PRO A 164 0.21 -14.04 -8.72
CA PRO A 164 -0.46 -15.14 -8.04
C PRO A 164 0.47 -16.07 -7.24
N THR A 165 1.74 -16.18 -7.61
CA THR A 165 2.70 -17.05 -6.93
C THR A 165 3.14 -16.43 -5.60
N LYS A 166 3.50 -15.14 -5.61
CA LYS A 166 3.86 -14.41 -4.39
C LYS A 166 2.71 -14.29 -3.40
N LYS A 167 1.47 -14.17 -3.88
CA LYS A 167 0.27 -14.24 -3.02
C LYS A 167 0.17 -15.59 -2.30
N ARG A 168 0.44 -16.69 -3.02
CA ARG A 168 0.44 -18.04 -2.43
C ARG A 168 1.56 -18.23 -1.42
N GLU A 169 2.74 -17.67 -1.67
CA GLU A 169 3.89 -17.73 -0.74
C GLU A 169 3.60 -16.98 0.55
N ALA A 170 3.10 -15.74 0.46
CA ALA A 170 2.71 -14.96 1.62
C ALA A 170 1.64 -15.69 2.44
N ARG A 171 0.58 -16.19 1.79
CA ARG A 171 -0.46 -17.01 2.42
C ARG A 171 0.12 -18.24 3.12
N SER A 172 1.11 -18.90 2.51
CA SER A 172 1.74 -20.08 3.09
C SER A 172 2.55 -19.75 4.35
N LYS A 173 3.22 -18.60 4.37
CA LYS A 173 3.95 -18.11 5.55
C LYS A 173 3.01 -17.92 6.74
N ILE A 174 1.91 -17.20 6.55
CA ILE A 174 0.89 -16.95 7.58
C ILE A 174 0.33 -18.28 8.13
N LEU A 175 -0.06 -19.19 7.25
CA LEU A 175 -0.63 -20.47 7.66
C LEU A 175 0.40 -21.41 8.31
N SER A 176 1.70 -21.18 8.07
CA SER A 176 2.77 -21.96 8.71
C SER A 176 2.95 -21.61 10.18
N GLU A 177 2.50 -20.42 10.59
CA GLU A 177 2.60 -19.85 11.95
C GLU A 177 1.38 -20.20 12.83
N LEU A 178 0.42 -20.98 12.32
CA LEU A 178 -0.70 -21.50 13.12
C LEU A 178 -0.21 -22.41 14.25
N ASP A 179 -0.86 -22.32 15.42
CA ASP A 179 -0.64 -23.22 16.56
C ASP A 179 -0.76 -24.70 16.14
N PRO A 180 0.12 -25.63 16.60
CA PRO A 180 0.20 -26.99 16.06
C PRO A 180 -1.11 -27.80 16.02
N PRO A 181 -2.02 -27.73 17.01
CA PRO A 181 -3.33 -28.38 16.95
C PRO A 181 -4.20 -27.86 15.80
N LEU A 182 -4.29 -26.53 15.64
CA LEU A 182 -5.03 -25.91 14.55
C LEU A 182 -4.37 -26.20 13.20
N LYS A 183 -3.04 -26.17 13.14
CA LYS A 183 -2.27 -26.55 11.96
C LYS A 183 -2.59 -28.00 11.54
N LYS A 184 -2.65 -28.95 12.48
CA LYS A 184 -3.03 -30.33 12.17
C LYS A 184 -4.47 -30.46 11.65
N GLN A 185 -5.40 -29.64 12.11
CA GLN A 185 -6.79 -29.64 11.62
C GLN A 185 -6.92 -28.99 10.24
N VAL A 186 -6.18 -27.92 10.01
CA VAL A 186 -6.13 -27.23 8.72
C VAL A 186 -5.44 -28.12 7.68
N PHE A 187 -4.23 -28.60 7.96
CA PHE A 187 -3.35 -29.31 7.02
C PHE A 187 -3.56 -30.84 6.99
N GLY A 188 -4.20 -31.42 8.01
CA GLY A 188 -4.35 -32.87 8.15
C GLY A 188 -3.14 -33.56 8.80
N LYS A 189 -2.97 -34.87 8.56
CA LYS A 189 -2.00 -35.73 9.26
C LYS A 189 -0.51 -35.46 8.94
N SER A 190 -0.19 -34.59 7.99
CA SER A 190 1.20 -34.18 7.71
C SER A 190 1.27 -32.66 7.49
N PRO A 191 1.79 -31.88 8.46
CA PRO A 191 1.91 -30.43 8.37
C PRO A 191 2.92 -29.95 7.31
N GLU A 192 3.73 -30.85 6.77
CA GLU A 192 4.82 -30.53 5.83
C GLU A 192 4.40 -30.58 4.35
N ASP A 193 3.15 -30.96 4.06
CA ASP A 193 2.67 -31.00 2.69
C ASP A 193 2.29 -29.59 2.18
N SER A 194 3.29 -28.85 1.69
CA SER A 194 3.10 -27.58 0.98
C SER A 194 2.12 -27.68 -0.20
N SER A 195 1.87 -28.89 -0.71
CA SER A 195 0.85 -29.13 -1.73
C SER A 195 -0.57 -28.97 -1.18
N PHE A 196 -0.82 -29.17 0.12
CA PHE A 196 -2.13 -28.97 0.73
C PHE A 196 -2.60 -27.51 0.62
N LEU A 197 -1.71 -26.55 0.86
CA LEU A 197 -2.01 -25.11 0.77
C LEU A 197 -2.32 -24.62 -0.64
N SER A 198 -1.71 -25.25 -1.66
CA SER A 198 -2.03 -24.96 -3.06
C SER A 198 -3.33 -25.65 -3.52
N LYS A 199 -3.69 -26.75 -2.86
CA LYS A 199 -4.87 -27.57 -3.15
C LYS A 199 -6.13 -27.17 -2.39
N ASN A 200 -6.06 -26.26 -1.41
CA ASN A 200 -7.24 -25.88 -0.60
C ASN A 200 -7.33 -24.35 -0.45
N ASN A 201 -8.56 -23.85 -0.32
CA ASN A 201 -8.81 -22.42 -0.16
C ASN A 201 -9.21 -22.09 1.28
N PHE A 202 -8.96 -20.83 1.63
CA PHE A 202 -9.07 -20.28 2.97
C PHE A 202 -9.85 -18.97 2.89
N ALA A 203 -10.81 -18.78 3.78
CA ALA A 203 -11.53 -17.53 3.96
C ALA A 203 -11.61 -17.21 5.45
N PHE A 204 -11.23 -15.99 5.81
CA PHE A 204 -11.49 -15.42 7.12
C PHE A 204 -12.72 -14.54 7.03
N SER A 205 -13.65 -14.70 7.95
CA SER A 205 -14.92 -13.97 7.96
C SER A 205 -15.02 -13.10 9.22
N TYR A 206 -15.21 -11.80 9.01
CA TYR A 206 -15.45 -10.82 10.05
C TYR A 206 -16.72 -10.03 9.76
N TYR A 207 -17.72 -10.22 10.61
CA TYR A 207 -19.03 -9.61 10.46
C TYR A 207 -19.66 -9.31 11.82
N ASN A 208 -20.39 -8.21 11.90
CA ASN A 208 -21.20 -7.83 13.04
C ASN A 208 -22.47 -8.69 13.20
N PHE A 209 -23.11 -9.12 12.10
CA PHE A 209 -24.38 -9.87 12.13
C PHE A 209 -24.22 -11.37 11.82
N PRO A 210 -24.85 -12.27 12.60
CA PRO A 210 -24.80 -13.72 12.35
C PRO A 210 -25.22 -14.14 10.94
N LYS A 211 -26.28 -13.53 10.38
CA LYS A 211 -26.78 -13.84 9.03
C LYS A 211 -25.74 -13.60 7.92
N SER A 212 -24.84 -12.63 8.11
CA SER A 212 -23.79 -12.30 7.15
C SER A 212 -22.79 -13.45 7.01
N TYR A 213 -22.50 -14.18 8.11
CA TYR A 213 -21.59 -15.32 8.09
C TYR A 213 -22.11 -16.49 7.23
N LYS A 214 -23.40 -16.85 7.33
CA LYS A 214 -23.99 -17.94 6.53
C LYS A 214 -23.94 -17.64 5.03
N ARG A 215 -24.28 -16.40 4.70
CA ARG A 215 -24.30 -15.88 3.35
C ARG A 215 -22.90 -15.81 2.73
N ALA A 216 -21.93 -15.29 3.47
CA ALA A 216 -20.50 -15.32 3.11
C ALA A 216 -19.98 -16.74 2.90
N ALA A 217 -20.32 -17.66 3.81
CA ALA A 217 -20.00 -19.08 3.66
C ALA A 217 -20.57 -19.67 2.36
N THR A 218 -21.79 -19.28 1.97
CA THR A 218 -22.45 -19.74 0.74
C THR A 218 -21.67 -19.33 -0.52
N VAL A 219 -21.31 -18.06 -0.65
CA VAL A 219 -20.53 -17.60 -1.82
C VAL A 219 -19.14 -18.19 -1.80
N PHE A 220 -18.49 -18.25 -0.64
CA PHE A 220 -17.18 -18.86 -0.53
C PHE A 220 -17.21 -20.32 -1.01
N ALA A 221 -18.19 -21.11 -0.54
CA ALA A 221 -18.37 -22.50 -0.97
C ALA A 221 -18.54 -22.62 -2.49
N ALA A 222 -19.34 -21.74 -3.09
CA ALA A 222 -19.61 -21.75 -4.53
C ALA A 222 -18.44 -21.24 -5.37
N SER A 223 -17.68 -20.27 -4.86
CA SER A 223 -16.48 -19.73 -5.50
C SER A 223 -15.28 -20.67 -5.48
N ASN A 224 -15.29 -21.61 -4.52
CA ASN A 224 -14.20 -22.54 -4.32
C ASN A 224 -14.14 -23.56 -5.48
N GLU A 225 -12.91 -23.90 -5.91
CA GLU A 225 -12.69 -24.79 -7.05
C GLU A 225 -13.24 -26.20 -6.79
N GLN A 226 -13.73 -26.84 -7.85
CA GLN A 226 -14.22 -28.22 -7.77
C GLN A 226 -13.10 -29.16 -7.31
N GLY A 227 -13.40 -30.05 -6.36
CA GLY A 227 -12.46 -31.02 -5.79
C GLY A 227 -11.56 -30.51 -4.66
N LYS A 228 -11.59 -29.21 -4.29
CA LYS A 228 -10.78 -28.63 -3.20
C LYS A 228 -11.57 -28.46 -1.91
N HIS A 229 -11.02 -28.75 -0.73
CA HIS A 229 -11.70 -28.41 0.53
C HIS A 229 -11.85 -26.89 0.69
N ALA A 230 -12.83 -26.48 1.48
CA ALA A 230 -13.05 -25.09 1.88
C ALA A 230 -12.77 -24.94 3.37
N ASN A 231 -11.86 -24.03 3.76
CA ASN A 231 -11.58 -23.69 5.14
C ASN A 231 -12.13 -22.30 5.45
N TYR A 232 -13.15 -22.23 6.30
CA TYR A 232 -13.90 -21.02 6.62
C TYR A 232 -13.71 -20.65 8.10
N PHE A 233 -12.92 -19.62 8.36
CA PHE A 233 -12.58 -19.15 9.70
C PHE A 233 -13.56 -18.06 10.14
N ILE A 234 -14.15 -18.22 11.33
CA ILE A 234 -15.22 -17.37 11.86
C ILE A 234 -14.69 -16.55 13.03
N SER A 235 -14.66 -15.22 12.91
CA SER A 235 -14.18 -14.32 13.96
C SER A 235 -15.22 -13.94 15.04
N ALA A 236 -16.44 -14.49 14.94
CA ALA A 236 -17.54 -14.17 15.85
C ALA A 236 -17.14 -14.45 17.31
N SER A 237 -17.37 -13.46 18.20
CA SER A 237 -17.10 -13.61 19.63
C SER A 237 -18.13 -14.48 20.33
N SER A 238 -17.75 -15.12 21.43
CA SER A 238 -18.67 -15.80 22.35
C SER A 238 -19.59 -14.86 23.14
N LYS A 239 -19.28 -13.55 23.17
CA LYS A 239 -20.13 -12.52 23.79
C LYS A 239 -21.55 -12.57 23.21
N ASN A 240 -22.55 -12.53 24.10
CA ASN A 240 -23.98 -12.62 23.75
C ASN A 240 -24.37 -13.88 22.93
N GLY A 241 -23.52 -14.92 22.92
CA GLY A 241 -23.77 -16.16 22.16
C GLY A 241 -23.77 -15.98 20.63
N LYS A 242 -23.10 -14.94 20.12
CA LYS A 242 -23.06 -14.64 18.68
C LYS A 242 -22.45 -15.78 17.86
N ASP A 243 -21.37 -16.38 18.33
CA ASP A 243 -20.76 -17.58 17.75
C ASP A 243 -21.74 -18.75 17.64
N LYS A 244 -22.51 -19.05 18.69
CA LYS A 244 -23.53 -20.11 18.69
C LYS A 244 -24.60 -19.86 17.64
N MET A 245 -25.06 -18.61 17.51
CA MET A 245 -26.03 -18.22 16.49
C MET A 245 -25.49 -18.43 15.07
N VAL A 246 -24.21 -18.09 14.83
CA VAL A 246 -23.57 -18.32 13.54
C VAL A 246 -23.52 -19.81 13.21
N PHE A 247 -23.11 -20.65 14.16
CA PHE A 247 -23.02 -22.10 13.95
C PHE A 247 -24.40 -22.71 13.71
N SER A 248 -25.44 -22.32 14.46
CA SER A 248 -26.80 -22.79 14.20
C SER A 248 -27.30 -22.42 12.80
N MET A 249 -26.94 -21.24 12.28
CA MET A 249 -27.33 -20.82 10.92
C MET A 249 -26.64 -21.64 9.83
N LEU A 250 -25.42 -22.13 10.08
CA LEU A 250 -24.69 -23.03 9.18
C LEU A 250 -25.21 -24.47 9.23
N GLU A 251 -26.15 -24.77 10.13
CA GLU A 251 -26.85 -26.06 10.20
C GLU A 251 -28.24 -26.02 9.56
N GLU A 252 -28.67 -24.85 9.06
CA GLU A 252 -29.99 -24.70 8.45
C GLU A 252 -30.10 -25.50 7.13
N PRO A 253 -31.25 -26.15 6.86
CA PRO A 253 -31.40 -27.07 5.73
C PRO A 253 -31.09 -26.49 4.35
N ASP A 254 -31.45 -25.23 4.12
CA ASP A 254 -31.20 -24.51 2.86
C ASP A 254 -29.71 -24.37 2.55
N PHE A 255 -28.86 -24.16 3.57
CA PHE A 255 -27.41 -24.13 3.39
C PHE A 255 -26.82 -25.53 3.19
N LEU A 256 -27.26 -26.51 3.98
CA LEU A 256 -26.80 -27.90 3.85
C LEU A 256 -27.12 -28.46 2.46
N ASP A 257 -28.36 -28.26 1.98
CA ASP A 257 -28.79 -28.65 0.63
C ASP A 257 -27.97 -27.96 -0.44
N LYS A 258 -27.64 -26.67 -0.26
CA LYS A 258 -26.79 -25.93 -1.18
C LYS A 258 -25.38 -26.49 -1.23
N LEU A 259 -24.75 -26.77 -0.08
CA LEU A 259 -23.43 -27.38 -0.02
C LEU A 259 -23.40 -28.73 -0.73
N LYS A 260 -24.39 -29.58 -0.51
CA LYS A 260 -24.53 -30.84 -1.24
C LYS A 260 -24.59 -30.64 -2.76
N LYS A 261 -25.44 -29.72 -3.23
CA LYS A 261 -25.55 -29.37 -4.67
C LYS A 261 -24.24 -28.82 -5.25
N LEU A 262 -23.41 -28.19 -4.42
CA LEU A 262 -22.07 -27.69 -4.80
C LEU A 262 -20.99 -28.80 -4.77
N GLY A 263 -21.36 -30.04 -4.45
CA GLY A 263 -20.49 -31.21 -4.47
C GLY A 263 -19.69 -31.43 -3.18
N TYR A 264 -20.14 -30.87 -2.06
CA TYR A 264 -19.55 -31.15 -0.75
C TYR A 264 -20.17 -32.41 -0.14
N GLY A 265 -19.31 -33.31 0.35
CA GLY A 265 -19.73 -34.55 1.01
C GLY A 265 -20.01 -34.37 2.51
N LYS A 266 -19.37 -33.38 3.13
CA LYS A 266 -19.42 -33.17 4.59
C LYS A 266 -19.22 -31.70 4.99
N LEU A 267 -19.91 -31.29 6.04
CA LEU A 267 -19.65 -30.06 6.81
C LEU A 267 -19.01 -30.44 8.16
N VAL A 268 -17.88 -29.81 8.50
CA VAL A 268 -17.12 -30.08 9.73
C VAL A 268 -16.99 -28.79 10.53
N PHE A 269 -17.44 -28.79 11.78
CA PHE A 269 -17.31 -27.67 12.69
C PHE A 269 -16.20 -27.93 13.70
N PHE A 270 -15.16 -27.10 13.72
CA PHE A 270 -14.12 -27.12 14.74
C PHE A 270 -14.44 -26.07 15.81
N THR A 271 -14.92 -26.51 16.97
CA THR A 271 -15.28 -25.66 18.12
C THR A 271 -14.34 -25.90 19.31
N GLY A 272 -14.29 -24.99 20.28
CA GLY A 272 -13.56 -25.12 21.57
C GLY A 272 -12.06 -25.45 21.53
N ASP A 273 -11.43 -25.62 22.69
CA ASP A 273 -9.95 -25.71 22.82
C ASP A 273 -9.37 -27.15 22.74
N SER A 274 -10.21 -28.17 22.50
CA SER A 274 -9.75 -29.56 22.53
C SER A 274 -9.31 -30.07 21.13
N GLU A 275 -8.57 -31.18 21.08
CA GLU A 275 -8.24 -31.89 19.82
C GLU A 275 -9.49 -32.52 19.16
N ASN A 276 -10.57 -32.73 19.94
CA ASN A 276 -11.76 -33.52 19.59
C ASN A 276 -13.15 -32.83 19.57
N PRO A 277 -13.37 -31.49 19.54
CA PRO A 277 -14.71 -30.94 19.36
C PRO A 277 -14.86 -30.66 17.86
N HIS A 278 -15.03 -31.74 17.09
CA HIS A 278 -15.53 -31.62 15.73
C HIS A 278 -16.92 -32.21 15.64
N LYS A 279 -17.89 -31.37 15.27
CA LYS A 279 -19.22 -31.85 14.86
C LYS A 279 -19.19 -32.05 13.36
N GLU A 280 -19.48 -33.26 12.91
CA GLU A 280 -19.60 -33.59 11.50
C GLU A 280 -21.07 -33.71 11.09
N ILE A 281 -21.40 -33.16 9.92
CA ILE A 281 -22.68 -33.36 9.25
C ILE A 281 -22.39 -33.95 7.88
N ILE A 282 -22.82 -35.19 7.65
CA ILE A 282 -22.74 -35.84 6.34
C ILE A 282 -23.80 -35.22 5.43
N LEU A 283 -23.36 -34.66 4.30
CA LEU A 283 -24.23 -34.04 3.30
C LEU A 283 -24.60 -35.02 2.18
N ASP A 284 -23.64 -35.87 1.80
CA ASP A 284 -23.80 -36.88 0.76
C ASP A 284 -23.33 -38.26 1.24
N GLU A 285 -24.30 -39.12 1.55
CA GLU A 285 -24.05 -40.50 1.98
C GLU A 285 -23.39 -41.35 0.90
N THR A 286 -23.49 -40.97 -0.38
CA THR A 286 -22.83 -41.68 -1.49
C THR A 286 -21.34 -41.36 -1.58
N ASN A 287 -20.90 -40.25 -0.97
CA ASN A 287 -19.50 -39.82 -0.90
C ASN A 287 -19.18 -39.12 0.43
N PRO A 288 -19.29 -39.82 1.57
CA PRO A 288 -19.18 -39.20 2.91
C PRO A 288 -17.75 -38.73 3.23
N ASN A 289 -16.75 -39.27 2.52
CA ASN A 289 -15.34 -38.88 2.60
C ASN A 289 -14.93 -37.94 1.46
N GLY A 290 -15.90 -37.32 0.79
CA GLY A 290 -15.68 -36.40 -0.31
C GLY A 290 -15.16 -35.04 0.14
N ARG A 291 -15.40 -34.03 -0.69
CA ARG A 291 -14.99 -32.65 -0.45
C ARG A 291 -15.65 -32.10 0.83
N GLU A 292 -14.83 -31.72 1.81
CA GLU A 292 -15.27 -31.08 3.06
C GLU A 292 -15.40 -29.55 2.98
N PHE A 293 -16.43 -29.02 3.63
CA PHE A 293 -16.52 -27.63 4.07
C PHE A 293 -16.20 -27.58 5.56
N ARG A 294 -15.13 -26.88 5.95
CA ARG A 294 -14.60 -26.84 7.32
C ARG A 294 -14.83 -25.46 7.90
N ALA A 295 -15.55 -25.36 9.01
CA ALA A 295 -15.83 -24.13 9.72
C ALA A 295 -15.06 -24.11 11.05
N PHE A 296 -14.31 -23.04 11.31
CA PHE A 296 -13.45 -22.91 12.49
C PHE A 296 -13.91 -21.74 13.37
N GLN A 297 -14.19 -22.01 14.64
CA GLN A 297 -14.60 -20.99 15.62
C GLN A 297 -13.43 -20.08 16.00
N ARG A 298 -13.72 -18.82 16.35
CA ARG A 298 -12.72 -17.81 16.78
C ARG A 298 -11.76 -18.32 17.85
N ASP A 299 -12.29 -19.01 18.87
CA ASP A 299 -11.50 -19.43 20.02
C ASP A 299 -10.45 -20.51 19.66
N ARG A 300 -10.49 -21.07 18.44
CA ARG A 300 -9.47 -21.99 17.91
C ARG A 300 -8.14 -21.31 17.59
N PHE A 301 -8.12 -19.98 17.46
CA PHE A 301 -6.93 -19.23 17.11
C PHE A 301 -6.36 -18.61 18.38
N ILE A 302 -5.03 -18.74 18.57
CA ILE A 302 -4.36 -17.92 19.58
C ILE A 302 -4.57 -16.43 19.25
N HIS A 303 -4.44 -15.57 20.26
CA HIS A 303 -4.65 -14.14 20.07
C HIS A 303 -3.79 -13.59 18.93
N ASP A 304 -2.52 -13.98 18.85
CA ASP A 304 -1.60 -13.53 17.79
C ASP A 304 -2.02 -14.03 16.40
N THR A 305 -2.45 -15.29 16.25
CA THR A 305 -2.99 -15.82 15.00
C THR A 305 -4.30 -15.14 14.61
N THR A 306 -5.17 -14.85 15.58
CA THR A 306 -6.36 -14.04 15.33
C THR A 306 -5.93 -12.67 14.85
N LEU A 307 -4.94 -12.05 15.50
CA LEU A 307 -4.40 -10.76 15.11
C LEU A 307 -3.67 -10.80 13.77
N ASP A 308 -3.06 -11.90 13.33
CA ASP A 308 -2.39 -12.00 12.03
C ASP A 308 -3.38 -12.30 10.90
N LEU A 309 -4.36 -13.17 11.15
CA LEU A 309 -5.49 -13.40 10.24
C LEU A 309 -6.38 -12.17 10.14
N MET A 310 -6.61 -11.49 11.27
CA MET A 310 -7.21 -10.17 11.31
C MET A 310 -6.29 -9.18 10.66
N ARG A 311 -4.99 -9.11 10.92
CA ARG A 311 -4.10 -8.22 10.17
C ARG A 311 -4.11 -8.53 8.71
N LEU A 312 -4.50 -9.69 8.19
CA LEU A 312 -4.69 -9.90 6.74
C LEU A 312 -6.06 -9.42 6.23
N SER A 313 -7.04 -9.43 7.12
CA SER A 313 -8.41 -8.92 6.97
C SER A 313 -8.43 -7.39 7.20
N ASP A 314 -8.01 -6.89 8.34
CA ASP A 314 -7.64 -5.52 8.64
C ASP A 314 -6.50 -4.94 7.79
N LEU A 315 -5.43 -5.65 7.37
CA LEU A 315 -4.47 -5.12 6.38
C LEU A 315 -5.32 -4.63 5.23
N CYS A 316 -6.36 -5.40 4.87
CA CYS A 316 -7.36 -5.21 3.84
C CYS A 316 -8.43 -4.14 4.14
N GLY A 317 -8.18 -3.23 5.08
CA GLY A 317 -8.67 -1.85 5.01
C GLY A 317 -10.19 -1.63 4.85
N VAL A 318 -10.83 -1.30 5.98
CA VAL A 318 -12.20 -0.74 6.17
C VAL A 318 -13.29 -1.74 6.57
N ALA A 319 -13.64 -1.73 7.86
CA ALA A 319 -15.01 -1.98 8.33
C ALA A 319 -15.96 -1.03 7.60
N GLY A 320 -16.95 -1.59 6.90
CA GLY A 320 -17.76 -0.87 5.93
C GLY A 320 -17.89 -1.61 4.61
N ASP A 321 -16.79 -2.25 4.19
CA ASP A 321 -16.74 -3.22 3.11
C ASP A 321 -15.58 -4.20 3.32
N GLN A 322 -15.45 -4.71 4.56
CA GLN A 322 -14.49 -5.75 4.99
C GLN A 322 -14.51 -6.97 4.07
N SER A 323 -15.49 -7.10 3.19
CA SER A 323 -15.50 -8.16 2.23
C SER A 323 -14.58 -7.86 1.03
N LEU A 324 -14.74 -6.73 0.34
CA LEU A 324 -14.26 -6.55 -1.05
C LEU A 324 -12.75 -6.49 -1.21
N THR A 325 -12.06 -5.95 -0.22
CA THR A 325 -10.61 -5.81 -0.23
C THR A 325 -9.92 -7.05 0.40
N GLU A 326 -10.55 -7.71 1.38
CA GLU A 326 -10.02 -8.83 2.19
C GLU A 326 -9.89 -10.16 1.46
N ALA A 327 -10.77 -10.43 0.50
CA ALA A 327 -10.79 -11.74 -0.13
C ALA A 327 -9.80 -11.86 -1.31
N HIS A 328 -9.46 -10.73 -1.95
CA HIS A 328 -8.47 -10.69 -3.03
C HIS A 328 -7.06 -11.06 -2.53
N SER A 329 -6.76 -10.87 -1.25
CA SER A 329 -5.47 -11.24 -0.65
C SER A 329 -5.37 -12.74 -0.30
N LEU A 330 -6.48 -13.43 -0.05
CA LEU A 330 -6.49 -14.85 0.36
C LEU A 330 -6.99 -15.83 -0.73
N GLY A 331 -7.55 -15.31 -1.83
CA GLY A 331 -8.06 -16.13 -2.94
C GLY A 331 -9.50 -16.62 -2.74
N ALA A 332 -10.30 -15.89 -1.96
CA ALA A 332 -11.76 -15.97 -2.00
C ALA A 332 -12.29 -14.74 -2.74
N VAL A 333 -13.55 -14.73 -3.17
CA VAL A 333 -14.16 -13.52 -3.68
C VAL A 333 -15.35 -13.15 -2.78
N PRO A 334 -15.46 -11.89 -2.37
CA PRO A 334 -16.17 -11.57 -1.14
C PRO A 334 -17.61 -11.12 -1.32
N ILE A 335 -18.31 -10.99 -0.17
CA ILE A 335 -19.63 -10.38 -0.09
C ILE A 335 -19.75 -9.44 1.12
N PRO A 336 -20.24 -8.21 0.92
CA PRO A 336 -20.33 -7.21 1.99
C PRO A 336 -21.16 -7.63 3.20
N GLU A 337 -21.06 -6.87 4.28
CA GLU A 337 -21.96 -6.97 5.41
C GLU A 337 -23.27 -6.21 5.16
N GLU A 338 -24.39 -6.73 5.70
CA GLU A 338 -25.68 -6.05 5.69
C GLU A 338 -25.87 -5.21 6.97
N TRP A 339 -25.58 -3.92 6.90
CA TRP A 339 -26.29 -2.94 7.71
C TRP A 339 -27.30 -2.17 6.86
N TYR A 340 -28.45 -1.80 7.43
CA TYR A 340 -29.52 -1.10 6.70
C TYR A 340 -29.05 0.25 6.13
N CYS A 341 -28.02 0.88 6.74
CA CYS A 341 -27.36 2.07 6.22
C CYS A 341 -26.39 1.78 5.06
N GLN A 342 -25.86 0.55 4.96
CA GLN A 342 -24.94 0.14 3.89
C GLN A 342 -25.65 -0.21 2.58
N LEU A 343 -26.91 -0.66 2.60
CA LEU A 343 -27.62 -1.03 1.36
C LEU A 343 -27.65 0.11 0.33
N SER A 344 -27.87 1.36 0.76
CA SER A 344 -27.82 2.51 -0.13
C SER A 344 -26.43 2.78 -0.68
N ILE A 345 -25.40 2.48 0.09
CA ILE A 345 -24.00 2.66 -0.29
C ILE A 345 -23.58 1.56 -1.26
N ILE A 346 -23.89 0.30 -0.98
CA ILE A 346 -23.62 -0.82 -1.88
C ILE A 346 -24.38 -0.61 -3.20
N GLY A 347 -25.61 -0.08 -3.15
CA GLY A 347 -26.33 0.34 -4.35
C GLY A 347 -25.67 1.50 -5.11
N GLN A 348 -25.04 2.46 -4.42
CA GLN A 348 -24.27 3.54 -5.04
C GLN A 348 -22.98 3.02 -5.67
N ILE A 349 -22.22 2.16 -4.96
CA ILE A 349 -21.06 1.45 -5.50
C ILE A 349 -21.46 0.67 -6.74
N ALA A 350 -22.57 -0.07 -6.67
CA ALA A 350 -23.05 -0.85 -7.80
C ALA A 350 -23.38 0.04 -9.01
N LYS A 351 -24.04 1.17 -8.79
CA LYS A 351 -24.35 2.14 -9.84
C LYS A 351 -23.09 2.76 -10.47
N THR A 352 -22.09 3.07 -9.66
CA THR A 352 -20.88 3.79 -10.08
C THR A 352 -19.81 2.87 -10.66
N TYR A 353 -19.56 1.73 -10.04
CA TYR A 353 -18.43 0.84 -10.33
C TYR A 353 -18.81 -0.52 -10.89
N TYR A 354 -19.99 -1.07 -10.57
CA TYR A 354 -20.34 -2.44 -10.97
C TYR A 354 -21.25 -2.49 -12.19
N ASN A 355 -21.89 -1.37 -12.50
CA ASN A 355 -22.76 -1.26 -13.65
C ASN A 355 -21.96 -1.57 -14.92
N HIS A 356 -22.53 -2.41 -15.79
CA HIS A 356 -21.92 -2.88 -17.04
C HIS A 356 -20.64 -3.74 -16.90
N ASN A 357 -20.39 -4.36 -15.73
CA ASN A 357 -19.34 -5.38 -15.59
C ASN A 357 -19.80 -6.59 -14.75
N VAL A 358 -18.89 -7.55 -14.56
CA VAL A 358 -19.15 -8.79 -13.81
C VAL A 358 -19.67 -8.57 -12.39
N MET A 359 -19.24 -7.51 -11.71
CA MET A 359 -19.70 -7.23 -10.35
C MET A 359 -21.17 -6.81 -10.30
N GLY A 360 -21.76 -6.38 -11.44
CA GLY A 360 -23.19 -6.10 -11.53
C GLY A 360 -24.04 -7.36 -11.38
N GLY A 361 -23.62 -8.49 -11.97
CA GLY A 361 -24.26 -9.80 -11.79
C GLY A 361 -24.13 -10.29 -10.35
N VAL A 362 -22.93 -10.20 -9.79
CA VAL A 362 -22.63 -10.55 -8.39
C VAL A 362 -23.49 -9.73 -7.42
N PHE A 363 -23.61 -8.42 -7.65
CA PHE A 363 -24.44 -7.52 -6.84
C PHE A 363 -25.92 -7.90 -6.92
N ASN A 364 -26.45 -8.13 -8.12
CA ASN A 364 -27.86 -8.51 -8.31
C ASN A 364 -28.19 -9.84 -7.63
N ASN A 365 -27.28 -10.81 -7.71
CA ASN A 365 -27.42 -12.15 -7.12
C ASN A 365 -27.20 -12.17 -5.59
N THR A 366 -26.67 -11.09 -5.00
CA THR A 366 -26.47 -10.97 -3.55
C THR A 366 -27.42 -9.94 -2.96
N TRP A 367 -27.10 -8.66 -3.11
CA TRP A 367 -27.83 -7.52 -2.54
C TRP A 367 -29.15 -7.25 -3.21
N GLY A 368 -29.28 -7.56 -4.51
CA GLY A 368 -30.57 -7.55 -5.20
C GLY A 368 -31.55 -8.61 -4.66
N HIS A 369 -31.05 -9.69 -4.05
CA HIS A 369 -31.83 -10.85 -3.60
C HIS A 369 -31.35 -11.37 -2.23
N HIS A 370 -31.47 -10.54 -1.19
CA HIS A 370 -30.91 -10.76 0.15
C HIS A 370 -31.40 -12.04 0.88
N THR A 371 -32.52 -12.66 0.51
CA THR A 371 -33.05 -13.85 1.20
C THR A 371 -32.70 -15.18 0.55
N SER A 372 -32.18 -15.20 -0.67
CA SER A 372 -32.05 -16.44 -1.45
C SER A 372 -30.64 -17.02 -1.43
N ILE A 373 -30.43 -18.12 -0.71
CA ILE A 373 -29.16 -18.88 -0.71
C ILE A 373 -28.77 -19.34 -2.12
N ASP A 374 -29.73 -19.65 -2.98
CA ASP A 374 -29.44 -20.04 -4.37
C ASP A 374 -28.85 -18.90 -5.19
N GLN A 375 -29.42 -17.70 -5.08
CA GLN A 375 -28.89 -16.50 -5.74
C GLN A 375 -27.49 -16.16 -5.22
N TRP A 376 -27.29 -16.23 -3.90
CA TRP A 376 -25.96 -16.01 -3.32
C TRP A 376 -24.97 -17.06 -3.85
N ALA A 377 -25.33 -18.33 -3.92
CA ALA A 377 -24.45 -19.34 -4.53
C ALA A 377 -24.16 -19.07 -6.02
N ASP A 378 -25.10 -18.52 -6.78
CA ASP A 378 -24.87 -18.14 -8.19
C ASP A 378 -23.88 -16.99 -8.32
N ALA A 379 -23.91 -16.02 -7.39
CA ALA A 379 -22.86 -15.01 -7.28
C ALA A 379 -21.48 -15.67 -7.09
N GLY A 380 -21.35 -16.63 -6.17
CA GLY A 380 -20.08 -17.34 -5.95
C GLY A 380 -19.59 -18.10 -7.19
N LYS A 381 -20.50 -18.70 -7.98
CA LYS A 381 -20.12 -19.33 -9.26
C LYS A 381 -19.63 -18.30 -10.28
N GLU A 382 -20.29 -17.15 -10.38
CA GLU A 382 -19.89 -16.05 -11.27
C GLU A 382 -18.48 -15.56 -10.92
N LEU A 383 -18.21 -15.38 -9.63
CA LEU A 383 -16.89 -15.01 -9.12
C LEU A 383 -15.80 -16.02 -9.49
N ARG A 384 -16.12 -17.32 -9.46
CA ARG A 384 -15.19 -18.38 -9.87
C ARG A 384 -14.92 -18.36 -11.37
N VAL A 385 -15.97 -18.24 -12.19
CA VAL A 385 -15.88 -18.32 -13.65
C VAL A 385 -15.18 -17.11 -14.24
N ARG A 386 -15.43 -15.92 -13.68
CA ARG A 386 -14.94 -14.63 -14.20
C ARG A 386 -13.90 -13.98 -13.30
N ARG A 387 -13.08 -14.81 -12.64
CA ARG A 387 -12.12 -14.38 -11.62
C ARG A 387 -11.24 -13.22 -12.07
N SER A 388 -10.64 -13.30 -13.25
CA SER A 388 -9.76 -12.25 -13.80
C SER A 388 -10.49 -10.93 -14.08
N GLU A 389 -11.74 -10.98 -14.53
CA GLU A 389 -12.59 -9.80 -14.73
C GLU A 389 -12.93 -9.15 -13.39
N VAL A 390 -13.24 -9.96 -12.37
CA VAL A 390 -13.51 -9.46 -11.02
C VAL A 390 -12.28 -8.78 -10.44
N GLU A 391 -11.11 -9.43 -10.48
CA GLU A 391 -9.83 -8.85 -10.01
C GLU A 391 -9.55 -7.48 -10.67
N THR A 392 -9.88 -7.34 -11.95
CA THR A 392 -9.74 -6.09 -12.70
C THR A 392 -10.67 -4.99 -12.19
N VAL A 393 -11.96 -5.30 -11.99
CA VAL A 393 -12.95 -4.33 -11.47
C VAL A 393 -12.62 -3.91 -10.05
N LEU A 394 -12.17 -4.85 -9.21
CA LEU A 394 -11.74 -4.55 -7.84
C LEU A 394 -10.49 -3.68 -7.82
N THR A 395 -9.53 -3.91 -8.71
CA THR A 395 -8.35 -3.04 -8.84
C THR A 395 -8.77 -1.61 -9.22
N LYS A 396 -9.68 -1.46 -10.19
CA LYS A 396 -10.23 -0.13 -10.57
C LYS A 396 -10.86 0.57 -9.37
N PHE A 397 -11.71 -0.15 -8.64
CA PHE A 397 -12.38 0.36 -7.45
C PHE A 397 -11.39 0.80 -6.36
N GLN A 398 -10.35 -0.01 -6.10
CA GLN A 398 -9.31 0.29 -5.11
C GLN A 398 -8.45 1.53 -5.49
N GLU A 399 -8.24 1.76 -6.79
CA GLU A 399 -7.49 2.92 -7.28
C GLU A 399 -8.32 4.22 -7.24
N GLU A 400 -9.61 4.16 -7.61
CA GLU A 400 -10.49 5.33 -7.69
C GLU A 400 -11.08 5.75 -6.34
N ALA A 401 -11.34 4.79 -5.45
CA ALA A 401 -11.93 5.04 -4.15
C ALA A 401 -10.90 4.87 -3.04
N ASN A 402 -9.80 5.62 -3.06
CA ASN A 402 -8.79 5.53 -2.01
C ASN A 402 -8.94 6.64 -0.96
N LEU A 403 -9.32 6.27 0.27
CA LEU A 403 -9.50 7.20 1.39
C LEU A 403 -8.22 7.95 1.77
N TYR A 404 -7.03 7.35 1.61
CA TYR A 404 -5.80 8.09 1.93
C TYR A 404 -5.58 9.23 0.97
N ASN A 405 -5.80 9.01 -0.34
CA ASN A 405 -5.66 10.05 -1.35
C ASN A 405 -6.74 11.13 -1.17
N ALA A 406 -7.95 10.70 -0.83
CA ALA A 406 -9.08 11.55 -0.50
C ALA A 406 -8.82 12.45 0.71
N LEU A 407 -8.37 11.83 1.81
CA LEU A 407 -8.03 12.49 3.05
C LEU A 407 -6.83 13.42 2.83
N ASP A 408 -5.81 12.96 2.10
CA ASP A 408 -4.63 13.76 1.75
C ASP A 408 -5.02 15.04 0.99
N TYR A 409 -5.77 14.89 -0.10
CA TYR A 409 -6.28 15.98 -0.91
C TYR A 409 -7.14 16.94 -0.08
N ARG A 410 -8.07 16.41 0.72
CA ARG A 410 -8.97 17.23 1.52
C ARG A 410 -8.23 18.01 2.61
N LEU A 411 -7.27 17.37 3.26
CA LEU A 411 -6.38 18.03 4.21
C LEU A 411 -5.55 19.10 3.51
N ASN A 412 -5.03 18.85 2.31
CA ASN A 412 -4.29 19.86 1.54
C ASN A 412 -5.18 21.06 1.18
N LEU A 413 -6.45 20.85 0.82
CA LEU A 413 -7.37 21.96 0.56
C LEU A 413 -7.60 22.83 1.80
N GLU A 414 -7.79 22.20 2.97
CA GLU A 414 -8.14 22.89 4.21
C GLU A 414 -6.92 23.54 4.90
N LEU A 415 -5.74 22.91 4.82
CA LEU A 415 -4.55 23.30 5.58
C LEU A 415 -3.42 23.84 4.67
N ASP A 416 -3.36 23.43 3.40
CA ASP A 416 -2.24 23.70 2.48
C ASP A 416 -2.68 24.19 1.08
N GLY A 417 -3.82 24.90 1.01
CA GLY A 417 -4.52 25.22 -0.24
C GLY A 417 -3.68 25.87 -1.36
N PRO A 418 -2.74 26.79 -1.09
CA PRO A 418 -1.84 27.35 -2.11
C PRO A 418 -0.93 26.30 -2.76
N HIS A 419 -0.47 25.29 -2.02
CA HIS A 419 0.37 24.22 -2.56
C HIS A 419 -0.46 23.26 -3.42
N GLN A 420 -1.66 22.88 -2.96
CA GLN A 420 -2.57 22.04 -3.73
C GLN A 420 -2.87 22.65 -5.11
N LYS A 421 -3.11 23.96 -5.17
CA LYS A 421 -3.28 24.68 -6.44
C LYS A 421 -2.05 24.61 -7.35
N LYS A 422 -0.83 24.65 -6.80
CA LYS A 422 0.41 24.50 -7.58
C LYS A 422 0.54 23.08 -8.15
N VAL A 423 0.24 22.05 -7.36
CA VAL A 423 0.24 20.65 -7.81
C VAL A 423 -0.77 20.43 -8.93
N GLU A 424 -1.99 20.95 -8.79
CA GLU A 424 -3.02 20.88 -9.83
C GLU A 424 -2.55 21.57 -11.13
N GLN A 425 -1.96 22.76 -11.03
CA GLN A 425 -1.41 23.48 -12.18
C GLN A 425 -0.24 22.73 -12.83
N TYR A 426 0.68 22.19 -12.03
CA TYR A 426 1.78 21.36 -12.49
C TYR A 426 1.26 20.13 -13.25
N ASN A 427 0.33 19.38 -12.66
CA ASN A 427 -0.24 18.17 -13.26
C ASN A 427 -0.93 18.47 -14.60
N GLN A 428 -1.69 19.57 -14.68
CA GLN A 428 -2.30 20.02 -15.93
C GLN A 428 -1.25 20.33 -17.01
N GLN A 429 -0.17 21.03 -16.66
CA GLN A 429 0.90 21.35 -17.60
C GLN A 429 1.69 20.10 -18.03
N PHE A 430 1.93 19.17 -17.10
CA PHE A 430 2.57 17.88 -17.36
C PHE A 430 1.78 17.07 -18.40
N ILE A 431 0.46 16.91 -18.19
CA ILE A 431 -0.43 16.21 -19.13
C ILE A 431 -0.43 16.90 -20.50
N LYS A 432 -0.51 18.22 -20.51
CA LYS A 432 -0.48 19.01 -21.75
C LYS A 432 0.81 18.77 -22.54
N ALA A 433 1.97 18.75 -21.87
CA ALA A 433 3.25 18.47 -22.50
C ALA A 433 3.32 17.07 -23.11
N LEU A 434 2.75 16.05 -22.45
CA LEU A 434 2.65 14.70 -23.02
C LEU A 434 1.77 14.68 -24.27
N ALA A 435 0.59 15.31 -24.21
CA ALA A 435 -0.34 15.36 -25.33
C ALA A 435 0.22 16.15 -26.53
N GLU A 436 1.00 17.20 -26.30
CA GLU A 436 1.67 17.96 -27.35
C GLU A 436 2.80 17.15 -27.99
N HIS A 437 3.60 16.44 -27.19
CA HIS A 437 4.64 15.54 -27.70
C HIS A 437 4.04 14.37 -28.49
N GLN A 438 2.93 13.79 -28.02
CA GLN A 438 2.22 12.73 -28.74
C GLN A 438 1.89 13.13 -30.18
N LYS A 439 1.42 14.37 -30.41
CA LYS A 439 1.02 14.87 -31.73
C LYS A 439 2.16 14.90 -32.75
N THR A 440 3.42 14.97 -32.31
CA THR A 440 4.59 15.00 -33.20
C THR A 440 5.10 13.59 -33.55
N LEU A 441 4.61 12.56 -32.87
CA LEU A 441 5.05 11.17 -33.02
C LEU A 441 4.22 10.43 -34.06
N LYS A 442 4.76 9.32 -34.60
CA LYS A 442 4.11 8.48 -35.62
C LYS A 442 4.02 7.03 -35.16
N LYS A 443 2.95 6.34 -35.61
CA LYS A 443 2.73 4.89 -35.43
C LYS A 443 2.80 4.47 -33.95
N ASP A 444 3.43 3.33 -33.68
CA ASP A 444 3.61 2.72 -32.37
C ASP A 444 4.08 3.67 -31.26
N LYS A 445 4.88 4.69 -31.59
CA LYS A 445 5.35 5.67 -30.61
C LYS A 445 4.26 6.67 -30.22
N ALA A 446 3.40 7.06 -31.15
CA ALA A 446 2.22 7.87 -30.83
C ALA A 446 1.23 7.08 -29.97
N ASP A 447 1.02 5.80 -30.26
CA ASP A 447 0.14 4.93 -29.46
C ASP A 447 0.67 4.74 -28.04
N ALA A 448 1.98 4.53 -27.89
CA ALA A 448 2.62 4.43 -26.58
C ALA A 448 2.46 5.70 -25.74
N PHE A 449 2.62 6.88 -26.36
CA PHE A 449 2.42 8.17 -25.68
C PHE A 449 0.94 8.50 -25.45
N ASN A 450 0.03 8.00 -26.26
CA ASN A 450 -1.41 8.07 -25.99
C ASN A 450 -1.74 7.33 -24.68
N ILE A 451 -1.27 6.07 -24.55
CA ILE A 451 -1.44 5.28 -23.32
C ILE A 451 -0.84 6.02 -22.11
N ALA A 452 0.38 6.56 -22.24
CA ALA A 452 1.04 7.30 -21.16
C ALA A 452 0.26 8.57 -20.75
N THR A 453 -0.29 9.30 -21.70
CA THR A 453 -1.09 10.52 -21.44
C THR A 453 -2.40 10.18 -20.72
N GLU A 454 -3.07 9.10 -21.13
CA GLU A 454 -4.31 8.65 -20.51
C GLU A 454 -4.09 8.13 -19.08
N ILE A 455 -2.96 7.44 -18.82
CA ILE A 455 -2.53 7.09 -17.45
C ILE A 455 -2.28 8.36 -16.62
N ALA A 456 -1.60 9.37 -17.18
CA ALA A 456 -1.33 10.63 -16.49
C ALA A 456 -2.62 11.39 -16.13
N ALA A 457 -3.57 11.47 -17.07
CA ALA A 457 -4.87 12.09 -16.86
C ALA A 457 -5.69 11.35 -15.79
N TYR A 458 -5.65 10.02 -15.81
CA TYR A 458 -6.27 9.18 -14.79
C TYR A 458 -5.70 9.49 -13.39
N TYR A 459 -4.37 9.53 -13.24
CA TYR A 459 -3.77 9.85 -11.95
C TYR A 459 -4.05 11.28 -11.48
N ALA A 460 -4.00 12.29 -12.35
CA ALA A 460 -4.34 13.65 -11.93
C ALA A 460 -5.80 13.79 -11.46
N LYS A 461 -6.72 13.00 -12.03
CA LYS A 461 -8.13 13.00 -11.64
C LYS A 461 -8.37 12.33 -10.28
N TRP A 462 -7.79 11.16 -10.07
CA TRP A 462 -8.09 10.33 -8.89
C TRP A 462 -7.07 10.45 -7.76
N GLN A 463 -5.92 11.09 -8.03
CA GLN A 463 -4.85 11.37 -7.08
C GLN A 463 -4.42 12.84 -7.19
N PRO A 464 -5.35 13.80 -7.05
CA PRO A 464 -5.09 15.22 -7.32
C PRO A 464 -4.05 15.85 -6.38
N GLY A 465 -3.80 15.24 -5.21
CA GLY A 465 -2.74 15.65 -4.28
C GLY A 465 -1.32 15.17 -4.66
N GLU A 466 -1.18 14.23 -5.61
CA GLU A 466 0.11 13.67 -5.98
C GLU A 466 0.66 14.31 -7.27
N MET A 467 1.96 14.59 -7.30
CA MET A 467 2.64 15.08 -8.50
C MET A 467 2.82 13.95 -9.52
N LEU A 468 2.50 14.23 -10.79
CA LEU A 468 2.78 13.31 -11.89
C LEU A 468 4.28 13.17 -12.16
N THR A 469 4.71 11.93 -12.39
CA THR A 469 6.08 11.62 -12.82
C THR A 469 6.07 10.61 -13.97
N MET A 470 7.06 10.71 -14.86
CA MET A 470 7.22 9.74 -15.95
C MET A 470 7.55 8.34 -15.44
N GLY A 471 8.29 8.22 -14.34
CA GLY A 471 8.61 6.94 -13.72
C GLY A 471 7.35 6.17 -13.34
N LYS A 472 6.43 6.82 -12.62
CA LYS A 472 5.15 6.22 -12.21
C LYS A 472 4.34 5.74 -13.42
N ILE A 473 4.25 6.55 -14.49
CA ILE A 473 3.52 6.19 -15.70
C ILE A 473 4.16 4.97 -16.40
N VAL A 474 5.49 4.96 -16.55
CA VAL A 474 6.23 3.86 -17.18
C VAL A 474 6.13 2.57 -16.37
N ASP A 475 6.21 2.66 -15.04
CA ASP A 475 6.04 1.51 -14.14
C ASP A 475 4.63 0.91 -14.28
N THR A 476 3.60 1.74 -14.39
CA THR A 476 2.22 1.30 -14.66
C THR A 476 2.09 0.58 -16.01
N MET A 477 2.74 1.11 -17.05
CA MET A 477 2.76 0.45 -18.36
C MET A 477 3.49 -0.91 -18.29
N ARG A 478 4.62 -0.98 -17.59
CA ARG A 478 5.41 -2.22 -17.42
C ARG A 478 4.63 -3.28 -16.65
N ALA A 479 3.96 -2.90 -15.56
CA ALA A 479 3.15 -3.81 -14.76
C ALA A 479 1.97 -4.45 -15.55
N ASN A 480 1.54 -3.79 -16.63
CA ASN A 480 0.43 -4.22 -17.47
C ASN A 480 0.86 -4.78 -18.83
N GLU A 481 2.13 -5.16 -19.00
CA GLU A 481 2.60 -5.82 -20.23
C GLU A 481 1.77 -7.08 -20.56
N GLY A 482 1.27 -7.15 -21.80
CA GLY A 482 0.40 -8.23 -22.28
C GLY A 482 -1.04 -8.17 -21.75
N LYS A 483 -1.38 -7.18 -20.93
CA LYS A 483 -2.70 -7.00 -20.31
C LYS A 483 -3.38 -5.74 -20.84
N ARG A 484 -4.70 -5.66 -20.63
CA ARG A 484 -5.48 -4.45 -20.88
C ARG A 484 -5.47 -3.57 -19.63
N LEU A 485 -5.43 -2.25 -19.82
CA LEU A 485 -5.66 -1.27 -18.74
C LEU A 485 -7.17 -1.07 -18.55
N ALA A 486 -7.87 -2.15 -18.22
CA ALA A 486 -9.33 -2.18 -18.18
C ALA A 486 -9.95 -1.26 -17.11
N HIS A 487 -9.15 -0.71 -16.20
CA HIS A 487 -9.56 0.27 -15.21
C HIS A 487 -9.58 1.73 -15.73
N ILE A 488 -8.97 2.02 -16.88
CA ILE A 488 -8.95 3.38 -17.47
C ILE A 488 -9.89 3.42 -18.67
N ASP A 489 -11.05 4.07 -18.51
CA ASP A 489 -12.15 4.02 -19.48
C ASP A 489 -11.75 4.47 -20.90
N THR A 490 -10.82 5.40 -21.05
CA THR A 490 -10.36 5.87 -22.36
C THR A 490 -9.48 4.87 -23.11
N ILE A 491 -8.85 3.92 -22.39
CA ILE A 491 -7.92 2.93 -22.97
C ILE A 491 -8.21 1.49 -22.54
N HIS A 492 -9.40 1.22 -22.00
CA HIS A 492 -9.77 -0.09 -21.44
C HIS A 492 -9.69 -1.28 -22.41
N TYR A 493 -9.80 -1.03 -23.73
CA TYR A 493 -9.63 -2.06 -24.77
C TYR A 493 -8.19 -2.22 -25.27
N VAL A 494 -7.28 -1.33 -24.89
CA VAL A 494 -5.90 -1.31 -25.38
C VAL A 494 -5.07 -2.35 -24.63
N MET A 495 -4.41 -3.24 -25.37
CA MET A 495 -3.43 -4.18 -24.80
C MET A 495 -2.06 -3.53 -24.77
N VAL A 496 -1.46 -3.42 -23.58
CA VAL A 496 -0.14 -2.80 -23.41
C VAL A 496 0.93 -3.76 -23.91
N GLN A 497 1.57 -3.44 -25.03
CA GLN A 497 2.67 -4.23 -25.57
C GLN A 497 3.99 -3.86 -24.88
N LYS A 498 4.89 -4.84 -24.74
CA LYS A 498 6.24 -4.64 -24.20
C LYS A 498 6.94 -3.43 -24.80
N LYS A 499 6.88 -3.32 -26.14
CA LYS A 499 7.49 -2.23 -26.90
C LYS A 499 7.01 -0.83 -26.48
N TYR A 500 5.80 -0.69 -25.93
CA TYR A 500 5.24 0.63 -25.62
C TYR A 500 5.95 1.30 -24.44
N HIS A 501 6.23 0.57 -23.35
CA HIS A 501 6.97 1.18 -22.25
C HIS A 501 8.43 1.44 -22.64
N ASP A 502 9.04 0.61 -23.48
CA ASP A 502 10.38 0.86 -24.06
C ASP A 502 10.41 2.13 -24.93
N LEU A 503 9.36 2.37 -25.71
CA LEU A 503 9.23 3.57 -26.57
C LEU A 503 9.04 4.86 -25.78
N VAL A 504 8.41 4.78 -24.60
CA VAL A 504 8.23 5.91 -23.67
C VAL A 504 9.48 6.14 -22.84
N SER A 505 10.12 5.07 -22.34
CA SER A 505 11.31 5.13 -21.47
C SER A 505 12.62 5.41 -22.22
N SER A 506 12.73 5.00 -23.49
CA SER A 506 14.00 5.10 -24.20
C SER A 506 14.36 6.55 -24.56
N GLU A 507 15.54 6.98 -24.08
CA GLU A 507 16.36 8.01 -24.72
C GLU A 507 16.97 7.52 -26.05
N ARG A 508 16.93 6.21 -26.33
CA ARG A 508 17.44 5.61 -27.56
C ARG A 508 16.38 4.68 -28.17
N SER A 509 15.46 5.24 -28.94
CA SER A 509 14.58 4.43 -29.78
C SER A 509 15.41 3.61 -30.77
N GLY A 510 15.25 2.28 -30.74
CA GLY A 510 16.06 1.28 -31.43
C GLY A 510 16.40 1.56 -32.90
N SER A 511 17.65 1.95 -33.14
CA SER A 511 18.30 1.91 -34.45
C SER A 511 19.70 1.31 -34.30
N PHE A 512 19.77 0.03 -33.96
CA PHE A 512 21.05 -0.70 -33.96
C PHE A 512 21.50 -1.14 -35.36
N ILE A 513 20.75 -0.81 -36.43
CA ILE A 513 21.11 -1.19 -37.80
C ILE A 513 20.81 -0.04 -38.78
N LYS A 514 21.71 0.95 -38.87
CA LYS A 514 22.28 1.54 -40.11
C LYS A 514 22.84 2.96 -39.91
N ARG A 515 24.18 3.03 -40.09
CA ARG A 515 25.00 4.12 -40.66
C ARG A 515 25.24 5.40 -39.87
N ASN A 516 26.53 5.74 -39.76
CA ASN A 516 27.17 7.01 -39.39
C ASN A 516 26.39 8.26 -39.81
N ILE A 517 25.43 8.68 -38.98
CA ILE A 517 24.83 10.01 -39.02
C ILE A 517 24.82 10.47 -37.57
N THR A 518 25.39 11.65 -37.30
CA THR A 518 25.24 12.36 -36.02
C THR A 518 23.75 12.50 -35.71
N HIS A 519 23.24 11.64 -34.83
CA HIS A 519 21.84 11.63 -34.46
C HIS A 519 21.51 12.88 -33.64
N LYS A 520 20.46 13.61 -34.03
CA LYS A 520 19.80 14.57 -33.15
C LYS A 520 19.46 13.88 -31.81
N PRO A 521 19.51 14.58 -30.67
CA PRO A 521 19.06 14.04 -29.40
C PRO A 521 17.66 13.46 -29.55
N SER A 522 17.40 12.36 -28.85
CA SER A 522 16.11 11.67 -28.93
C SER A 522 14.97 12.66 -28.70
N HIS A 523 13.89 12.53 -29.47
CA HIS A 523 12.70 13.39 -29.30
C HIS A 523 12.15 13.34 -27.85
N ASN A 524 12.36 12.22 -27.14
CA ASN A 524 11.92 12.08 -25.74
C ASN A 524 12.81 12.87 -24.77
N GLU A 525 14.09 13.09 -25.08
CA GLU A 525 15.00 13.89 -24.25
C GLU A 525 14.52 15.35 -24.16
N GLN A 526 13.98 15.88 -25.26
CA GLN A 526 13.38 17.22 -25.29
C GLN A 526 12.13 17.30 -24.41
N LEU A 527 11.27 16.28 -24.49
CA LEU A 527 10.11 16.17 -23.59
C LEU A 527 10.57 16.10 -22.13
N PHE A 528 11.53 15.24 -21.78
CA PHE A 528 11.98 15.09 -20.39
C PHE A 528 12.59 16.38 -19.83
N LYS A 529 13.38 17.10 -20.62
CA LYS A 529 13.86 18.45 -20.25
C LYS A 529 12.71 19.43 -20.06
N HIS A 530 11.67 19.36 -20.90
CA HIS A 530 10.50 20.22 -20.76
C HIS A 530 9.69 19.89 -19.50
N LEU A 531 9.44 18.61 -19.20
CA LEU A 531 8.78 18.17 -17.96
C LEU A 531 9.58 18.58 -16.72
N GLN A 532 10.92 18.48 -16.78
CA GLN A 532 11.80 18.97 -15.72
C GLN A 532 11.69 20.48 -15.53
N SER A 533 11.61 21.25 -16.61
CA SER A 533 11.41 22.70 -16.57
C SER A 533 10.05 23.06 -15.96
N ILE A 534 8.96 22.36 -16.33
CA ILE A 534 7.63 22.54 -15.73
C ILE A 534 7.71 22.30 -14.21
N HIS A 535 8.37 21.22 -13.77
CA HIS A 535 8.57 20.96 -12.34
C HIS A 535 9.35 22.09 -11.64
N GLN A 536 10.43 22.58 -12.28
CA GLN A 536 11.21 23.70 -11.77
C GLN A 536 10.39 24.99 -11.63
N GLN A 537 9.53 25.30 -12.60
CA GLN A 537 8.69 26.51 -12.56
C GLN A 537 7.74 26.55 -11.36
N HIS A 538 7.12 25.41 -11.02
CA HIS A 538 6.10 25.35 -9.96
C HIS A 538 6.70 25.21 -8.56
N PHE A 539 7.80 24.47 -8.43
CA PHE A 539 8.33 24.05 -7.13
C PHE A 539 9.71 24.61 -6.80
N PHE A 540 10.33 25.35 -7.72
CA PHE A 540 11.60 26.04 -7.48
C PHE A 540 11.53 27.52 -7.83
N SER A 541 11.41 28.36 -6.81
CA SER A 541 11.60 29.81 -6.92
C SER A 541 12.86 30.21 -6.15
N GLY A 542 13.86 30.74 -6.88
CA GLY A 542 15.01 31.42 -6.28
C GLY A 542 16.37 31.01 -6.86
N ALA A 543 16.92 31.89 -7.69
CA ALA A 543 18.31 31.90 -8.11
C ALA A 543 19.25 32.13 -6.90
N SER A 544 19.65 31.07 -6.23
CA SER A 544 20.92 30.99 -5.49
C SER A 544 21.22 29.53 -5.18
N ASN A 545 22.47 29.13 -5.41
CA ASN A 545 23.03 27.78 -5.28
C ASN A 545 22.66 26.75 -6.35
N VAL A 546 22.92 27.10 -7.62
CA VAL A 546 22.89 26.18 -8.76
C VAL A 546 23.98 25.09 -8.68
N GLN A 547 25.08 25.31 -7.95
CA GLN A 547 26.15 24.30 -7.79
C GLN A 547 25.85 23.23 -6.72
N ALA A 548 25.31 23.61 -5.56
CA ALA A 548 24.98 22.65 -4.49
C ALA A 548 23.69 21.85 -4.77
N LYS A 549 22.81 22.35 -5.66
CA LYS A 549 21.56 21.68 -6.04
C LYS A 549 21.74 20.72 -7.22
N ASN A 550 22.69 20.99 -8.13
CA ASN A 550 23.04 20.04 -9.19
C ASN A 550 23.77 18.80 -8.67
N SER A 551 24.46 18.89 -7.52
CA SER A 551 25.07 17.71 -6.88
C SER A 551 24.02 16.78 -6.26
N MET A 552 23.01 17.32 -5.57
CA MET A 552 21.92 16.50 -5.00
C MET A 552 21.03 15.84 -6.07
N LEU A 553 20.83 16.51 -7.21
CA LEU A 553 20.07 15.96 -8.34
C LEU A 553 20.89 14.93 -9.13
N LYS A 554 22.21 15.11 -9.24
CA LYS A 554 23.11 14.06 -9.75
C LYS A 554 23.12 12.84 -8.82
N GLU A 555 23.12 13.01 -7.51
CA GLU A 555 23.00 11.93 -6.50
C GLU A 555 21.68 11.15 -6.63
N ARG A 556 20.55 11.83 -6.87
CA ARG A 556 19.25 11.16 -7.04
C ARG A 556 19.05 10.50 -8.41
N LEU A 557 19.78 10.95 -9.43
CA LEU A 557 19.72 10.40 -10.78
C LEU A 557 20.81 9.34 -11.04
N SER A 558 21.96 9.39 -10.35
CA SER A 558 23.01 8.34 -10.39
C SER A 558 22.48 7.03 -9.81
N ASP A 559 21.64 7.10 -8.78
CA ASP A 559 20.92 5.96 -8.20
C ASP A 559 19.92 5.31 -9.18
N ILE A 560 19.51 6.02 -10.24
CA ILE A 560 18.57 5.51 -11.25
C ILE A 560 19.31 4.84 -12.42
N CYS A 561 20.60 5.08 -12.61
CA CYS A 561 21.30 4.56 -13.78
C CYS A 561 22.17 3.31 -13.53
N HIS A 562 23.19 3.25 -12.66
CA HIS A 562 24.04 2.04 -12.55
C HIS A 562 24.38 1.69 -11.07
N PRO A 563 24.16 0.44 -10.60
CA PRO A 563 24.60 -0.01 -9.29
C PRO A 563 26.14 -0.05 -9.23
N LEU A 564 26.71 0.38 -8.10
CA LEU A 564 28.17 0.36 -7.89
C LEU A 564 28.68 -1.09 -7.81
N THR A 565 29.75 -1.41 -8.52
CA THR A 565 30.35 -2.76 -8.53
C THR A 565 31.68 -2.83 -7.77
N ASP A 566 32.13 -4.04 -7.43
CA ASP A 566 33.43 -4.27 -6.80
C ASP A 566 34.60 -3.80 -7.68
N GLU A 567 34.48 -3.98 -8.99
CA GLU A 567 35.49 -3.53 -9.97
C GLU A 567 35.62 -2.00 -10.00
N GLU A 568 34.53 -1.27 -9.77
CA GLU A 568 34.55 0.19 -9.66
C GLU A 568 35.21 0.66 -8.36
N LEU A 569 35.00 -0.06 -7.25
CA LEU A 569 35.71 0.19 -5.99
C LEU A 569 37.21 -0.02 -6.12
N GLU A 570 37.63 -1.12 -6.77
CA GLU A 570 39.04 -1.40 -7.03
C GLU A 570 39.70 -0.33 -7.90
N ARG A 571 39.03 0.09 -8.99
CA ARG A 571 39.53 1.17 -9.86
C ARG A 571 39.62 2.51 -9.13
N ALA A 572 38.60 2.85 -8.33
CA ALA A 572 38.62 4.06 -7.52
C ALA A 572 39.79 4.04 -6.52
N LEU A 573 40.01 2.89 -5.86
CA LEU A 573 41.12 2.72 -4.93
C LEU A 573 42.48 2.86 -5.62
N LYS A 574 42.65 2.24 -6.79
CA LYS A 574 43.88 2.33 -7.58
C LYS A 574 44.19 3.77 -8.00
N TYR A 575 43.17 4.55 -8.37
CA TYR A 575 43.36 5.97 -8.63
C TYR A 575 43.82 6.73 -7.40
N LEU A 576 43.13 6.54 -6.26
CA LEU A 576 43.43 7.26 -5.02
C LEU A 576 44.81 6.91 -4.45
N ALA A 577 45.24 5.65 -4.56
CA ALA A 577 46.56 5.20 -4.09
C ALA A 577 47.72 5.82 -4.89
N ASN A 578 47.48 6.22 -6.14
CA ASN A 578 48.49 6.84 -7.01
C ASN A 578 48.61 8.36 -6.85
N LEU A 579 47.79 8.98 -6.01
CA LEU A 579 47.85 10.43 -5.76
C LEU A 579 48.84 10.75 -4.65
N GLU A 580 49.58 11.85 -4.81
CA GLU A 580 50.35 12.42 -3.70
C GLU A 580 49.41 12.85 -2.58
N ILE A 581 49.86 12.71 -1.33
CA ILE A 581 48.99 12.81 -0.16
C ILE A 581 48.28 14.16 -0.01
N LEU A 582 48.94 15.26 -0.39
CA LEU A 582 48.35 16.60 -0.39
C LEU A 582 47.26 16.74 -1.47
N GLU A 583 47.49 16.18 -2.67
CA GLU A 583 46.51 16.13 -3.75
C GLU A 583 45.33 15.23 -3.38
N LEU A 584 45.61 14.05 -2.81
CA LEU A 584 44.63 13.12 -2.32
C LEU A 584 43.70 13.77 -1.29
N GLY A 585 44.27 14.47 -0.30
CA GLY A 585 43.52 15.23 0.70
C GLY A 585 42.59 16.29 0.10
N GLN A 586 43.00 16.94 -0.99
CA GLN A 586 42.15 17.88 -1.73
C GLN A 586 41.02 17.16 -2.48
N GLN A 587 41.32 16.08 -3.20
CA GLN A 587 40.34 15.34 -4.02
C GLN A 587 39.22 14.72 -3.16
N VAL A 588 39.53 14.27 -1.95
CA VAL A 588 38.56 13.63 -1.04
C VAL A 588 37.85 14.62 -0.11
N GLY A 589 38.22 15.91 -0.17
CA GLY A 589 37.64 16.94 0.68
C GLY A 589 38.01 16.79 2.16
N PHE A 590 39.27 16.46 2.48
CA PHE A 590 39.71 16.26 3.86
C PHE A 590 39.39 17.45 4.78
N ALA A 591 39.67 18.68 4.32
CA ALA A 591 39.49 19.90 5.11
C ALA A 591 38.02 20.23 5.41
N SER A 592 37.07 19.77 4.60
CA SER A 592 35.63 19.98 4.85
C SER A 592 35.08 19.00 5.90
N GLN A 593 35.72 17.84 6.06
CA GLN A 593 35.30 16.77 6.99
C GLN A 593 36.07 16.81 8.32
N ASN A 594 37.31 17.32 8.32
CA ASN A 594 38.16 17.46 9.50
C ASN A 594 38.52 18.93 9.68
N LYS A 595 37.57 19.73 10.20
CA LYS A 595 37.75 21.17 10.44
C LYS A 595 38.97 21.42 11.34
N ASP A 596 39.75 22.43 10.98
CA ASP A 596 40.96 22.88 11.70
C ASP A 596 42.12 21.87 11.73
N LYS A 597 42.05 20.79 10.94
CA LYS A 597 43.14 19.81 10.79
C LYS A 597 43.72 19.87 9.38
N THR A 598 45.04 19.74 9.29
CA THR A 598 45.78 19.68 8.01
C THR A 598 46.46 18.34 7.86
N LEU A 599 46.31 17.74 6.68
CA LEU A 599 46.98 16.50 6.37
C LEU A 599 48.44 16.79 5.97
N SER A 600 49.40 16.24 6.70
CA SER A 600 50.84 16.39 6.43
C SER A 600 51.36 15.25 5.56
N GLU A 601 52.53 15.43 4.95
CA GLU A 601 53.18 14.42 4.11
C GLU A 601 53.52 13.10 4.82
N ALA A 602 53.54 13.10 6.17
CA ALA A 602 53.76 11.91 6.98
C ALA A 602 52.58 10.90 6.99
N TYR A 603 51.41 11.27 6.44
CA TYR A 603 50.25 10.38 6.35
C TYR A 603 50.24 9.61 5.03
N HIS A 604 49.72 8.40 5.06
CA HIS A 604 49.43 7.60 3.87
C HIS A 604 48.00 7.05 3.91
N LEU A 605 47.46 6.78 2.73
CA LEU A 605 46.18 6.12 2.56
C LEU A 605 46.28 4.66 3.01
N ILE A 606 45.37 4.22 3.87
CA ILE A 606 45.10 2.79 4.03
C ILE A 606 44.36 2.36 2.77
N GLU A 607 44.98 1.51 1.96
CA GLU A 607 44.49 1.10 0.64
C GLU A 607 43.25 0.19 0.72
N LYS A 608 42.16 0.73 1.27
CA LYS A 608 40.89 0.04 1.44
C LYS A 608 39.75 1.05 1.48
N ILE A 609 38.73 0.79 0.67
CA ILE A 609 37.44 1.48 0.73
C ILE A 609 36.45 0.57 1.46
N ILE A 610 35.87 1.04 2.56
CA ILE A 610 34.96 0.25 3.41
C ILE A 610 33.53 0.79 3.30
N PRO A 611 32.52 -0.04 3.00
CA PRO A 611 31.12 0.38 3.05
C PRO A 611 30.74 0.80 4.48
N CYS A 612 30.03 1.93 4.62
CA CYS A 612 29.59 2.39 5.94
C CYS A 612 28.40 1.59 6.48
N GLU A 613 27.63 0.94 5.60
CA GLU A 613 26.47 0.12 5.93
C GLU A 613 26.81 -1.35 5.59
N GLN A 614 27.59 -1.99 6.47
CA GLN A 614 28.16 -3.34 6.24
C GLN A 614 27.11 -4.45 6.07
N GLU A 615 25.87 -4.22 6.53
CA GLU A 615 24.75 -5.15 6.38
C GLU A 615 24.08 -5.11 5.00
N LYS A 616 24.43 -4.11 4.16
CA LYS A 616 23.84 -3.94 2.83
C LYS A 616 24.82 -4.35 1.72
N PRO A 617 24.33 -4.84 0.57
CA PRO A 617 25.15 -5.03 -0.63
C PRO A 617 25.87 -3.73 -1.06
N ILE A 618 27.02 -3.86 -1.71
CA ILE A 618 27.85 -2.71 -2.14
C ILE A 618 27.09 -1.76 -3.07
N GLY A 619 26.25 -2.29 -3.97
CA GLY A 619 25.43 -1.49 -4.87
C GLY A 619 24.36 -0.64 -4.17
N GLU A 620 24.02 -0.96 -2.92
CA GLU A 620 23.03 -0.25 -2.10
C GLU A 620 23.65 0.70 -1.07
N ASN A 621 24.99 0.65 -0.90
CA ASN A 621 25.70 1.54 0.01
C ASN A 621 25.82 2.95 -0.57
N LYS A 622 25.37 3.95 0.19
CA LYS A 622 25.45 5.36 -0.21
C LYS A 622 26.73 6.07 0.22
N LYS A 623 27.43 5.51 1.21
CA LYS A 623 28.62 6.10 1.83
C LYS A 623 29.68 5.05 2.08
N PHE A 624 30.93 5.44 1.83
CA PHE A 624 32.10 4.61 2.02
C PHE A 624 33.15 5.37 2.83
N ALA A 625 34.06 4.66 3.46
CA ALA A 625 35.11 5.24 4.27
C ALA A 625 36.49 4.82 3.75
N ILE A 626 37.38 5.80 3.71
CA ILE A 626 38.83 5.60 3.58
C ILE A 626 39.52 6.14 4.84
N PHE A 627 40.74 5.70 5.08
CA PHE A 627 41.48 6.05 6.28
C PHE A 627 42.88 6.55 5.93
N PHE A 628 43.34 7.57 6.65
CA PHE A 628 44.71 8.06 6.59
C PHE A 628 45.39 7.78 7.92
N GLN A 629 46.59 7.23 7.88
CA GLN A 629 47.39 6.93 9.07
C GLN A 629 48.85 7.30 8.84
N THR A 630 49.63 7.43 9.90
CA THR A 630 51.11 7.50 9.81
C THR A 630 51.70 6.14 10.21
N ASN A 631 53.02 6.00 10.12
CA ASN A 631 53.73 4.83 10.64
C ASN A 631 53.88 4.84 12.17
N TYR A 632 53.38 5.86 12.87
CA TYR A 632 53.48 5.99 14.32
C TYR A 632 52.12 5.76 14.98
N ALA A 633 52.03 4.76 15.85
CA ALA A 633 50.78 4.36 16.51
C ALA A 633 50.19 5.42 17.46
N THR A 634 50.95 6.47 17.79
CA THR A 634 50.49 7.60 18.63
C THR A 634 49.75 8.67 17.85
N ASP A 635 49.85 8.67 16.52
CA ASP A 635 49.23 9.68 15.68
C ASP A 635 47.76 9.33 15.38
N GLU A 636 46.92 10.35 15.27
CA GLU A 636 45.49 10.18 15.06
C GLU A 636 45.19 9.61 13.67
N VAL A 637 44.43 8.51 13.60
CA VAL A 637 43.93 7.97 12.32
C VAL A 637 42.75 8.80 11.85
N TYR A 638 42.83 9.36 10.65
CA TYR A 638 41.73 10.14 10.09
C TYR A 638 40.83 9.29 9.21
N ARG A 639 39.52 9.37 9.46
CA ARG A 639 38.49 8.78 8.61
C ARG A 639 37.92 9.85 7.68
N VAL A 640 37.87 9.56 6.39
CA VAL A 640 37.17 10.39 5.40
C VAL A 640 36.05 9.60 4.77
N THR A 641 34.87 10.21 4.70
CA THR A 641 33.69 9.61 4.08
C THR A 641 33.59 10.04 2.62
N LEU A 642 33.46 9.08 1.72
CA LEU A 642 33.24 9.28 0.30
C LEU A 642 31.78 8.97 -0.05
N SER A 643 31.18 9.78 -0.93
CA SER A 643 29.91 9.44 -1.56
C SER A 643 30.11 8.41 -2.69
N LYS A 644 29.03 7.71 -3.05
CA LYS A 644 29.00 6.79 -4.20
C LYS A 644 29.47 7.46 -5.49
N GLU A 645 29.08 8.71 -5.72
CA GLU A 645 29.46 9.51 -6.90
C GLU A 645 30.96 9.82 -6.92
N GLN A 646 31.57 10.07 -5.77
CA GLN A 646 33.01 10.31 -5.69
C GLN A 646 33.77 9.05 -6.12
N ILE A 647 33.34 7.87 -5.67
CA ILE A 647 33.93 6.59 -6.07
C ILE A 647 33.79 6.36 -7.57
N GLN A 648 32.59 6.56 -8.13
CA GLN A 648 32.38 6.42 -9.58
C GLN A 648 33.25 7.40 -10.38
N ALA A 649 33.39 8.65 -9.90
CA ALA A 649 34.25 9.63 -10.55
C ALA A 649 35.73 9.22 -10.51
N PHE A 650 36.21 8.65 -9.39
CA PHE A 650 37.58 8.15 -9.28
C PHE A 650 37.80 6.90 -10.15
N ALA A 651 36.84 5.99 -10.19
CA ALA A 651 36.89 4.80 -11.04
C ALA A 651 36.98 5.18 -12.53
N GLU A 652 36.19 6.18 -12.97
CA GLU A 652 36.24 6.65 -14.36
C GLU A 652 37.54 7.40 -14.68
N LYS A 653 38.10 8.18 -13.73
CA LYS A 653 39.44 8.76 -13.91
C LYS A 653 40.51 7.68 -14.10
N GLN A 654 40.47 6.59 -13.32
CA GLN A 654 41.39 5.46 -13.50
C GLN A 654 41.24 4.81 -14.87
N LYS A 655 40.00 4.61 -15.32
CA LYS A 655 39.70 4.00 -16.62
C LYS A 655 40.20 4.86 -17.79
N VAL A 656 40.11 6.18 -17.68
CA VAL A 656 40.68 7.11 -18.67
C VAL A 656 42.20 7.02 -18.69
N LEU A 657 42.85 6.93 -17.53
CA LEU A 657 44.31 6.73 -17.44
C LEU A 657 44.74 5.42 -18.11
N GLU A 658 44.08 4.32 -17.77
CA GLU A 658 44.35 2.99 -18.35
C GLU A 658 44.10 2.94 -19.86
N ALA A 659 43.06 3.61 -20.34
CA ALA A 659 42.82 3.75 -21.78
C ALA A 659 43.92 4.59 -22.46
N SER A 660 44.41 5.65 -21.82
CA SER A 660 45.49 6.49 -22.37
C SER A 660 46.85 5.80 -22.38
N GLU A 661 47.12 4.90 -21.43
CA GLU A 661 48.31 4.05 -21.42
C GLU A 661 48.24 2.98 -22.52
N ALA A 662 47.07 2.39 -22.79
CA ALA A 662 46.87 1.40 -23.84
C ALA A 662 47.00 1.98 -25.28
N PHE A 663 46.85 3.29 -25.47
CA PHE A 663 47.08 3.98 -26.76
C PHE A 663 48.52 4.46 -26.96
N ASN A 664 49.36 4.43 -25.91
CA ASN A 664 50.77 4.82 -25.94
C ASN A 664 51.74 3.61 -25.92
N CYS A 665 51.23 2.38 -26.03
CA CYS A 665 52.02 1.16 -26.20
C CYS A 665 52.03 0.67 -27.65
#